data_AF-J9EF52-F1
#
_entry.id   AF-J9EF52-F1
#
_cell.length_a   1.000
_cell.length_b   1.000
_cell.length_c   1.000
_cell.angle_alpha   90.00
_cell.angle_beta   90.00
_cell.angle_gamma   90.00
#
_symmetry.space_group_name_H-M   'P 1'
#
loop_
_entity.id
_entity.type
_entity.pdbx_description
1 polymer ?
#
loop_
_entity_poly.entity_id
_entity_poly.type
_entity_poly.pdbx_seq_one_letter_code
_entity_poly.pdbx_strand_id
1 'polypeptide(L)'
;MGLLLASQIFLSEKKQTSKERKRLKRFGNVVCICGLEVFLPVLILICANSSKWSKQIELEYLSDTVVRECFNLDENADESEIKHVMASAYCNPKGEQNYIQQLDYKMKETLNRFNERINSVCMPAGLIKLFPQNALQLMILSGAKGTMVNSVQISCELGQIELEGHRPPMTNAGRTLPSFRSFDTSPRAGGFVDQRFLTGINPQELFFHTMAGREGLIDTAVKTSRSGYLQRCIVKHLEGLVAQYDSTVRDHDGSVIQFRYGEDGMDVCKSTFMNSKQFDFLADNMQVLRSRVLPIDYNEDDWDLKKCEKAYKKIKKWRRKYDIHKSKVYTSGYVEFSKEYRGTPKEKVQKMWFELTDEERYEYHSKAGKACPAAVDEKMNPNRSLGALPQKLLDDIDDYICRKSTTDADISLDTFRKSLYWKGMRCRVDPGENVGLLAAQSIGEPSTQMTLNTFHFAGRGEMNVTLGIPRLREILMTASNDIKTPSAEIHIKPGTSSERIETIKRELGRIYLKELIKKFTIDERINLDGKETWRCYDLRIELLRTKERIECIRHISRHRILTEVERRFVKVIGKRISDRCREMTDYQALQHKKLKLSNLTVGTGDEEAPKSKKQDDELSSDEEAGGGIDLDADGMRILKRHLDDAAEYEGEEDEQRIVLSQQKVEDTFMEISTESESENAEITVERDADANDSSLDARLRSQEAEAS
;
A
#
# COMPACT_ATOMS: atom_id res chain seq x y z
N MET A 1 -18.75 36.00 11.11
CA MET A 1 -17.56 35.20 11.55
C MET A 1 -17.51 35.02 13.06
N GLY A 2 -17.50 36.06 13.90
CA GLY A 2 -17.29 35.93 15.36
C GLY A 2 -18.21 34.95 16.12
N LEU A 3 -19.47 34.82 15.72
CA LEU A 3 -20.44 33.89 16.34
C LEU A 3 -20.10 32.39 16.13
N LEU A 4 -19.38 32.02 15.07
CA LEU A 4 -19.01 30.62 14.81
C LEU A 4 -17.83 30.15 15.67
N LEU A 5 -16.86 31.04 15.93
CA LEU A 5 -15.78 30.80 16.90
C LEU A 5 -16.33 30.59 18.31
N ALA A 6 -17.34 31.37 18.71
CA ALA A 6 -18.03 31.18 19.99
C ALA A 6 -18.70 29.79 20.10
N SER A 7 -19.32 29.28 19.03
CA SER A 7 -19.96 27.97 19.03
C SER A 7 -18.98 26.79 19.11
N GLN A 8 -17.83 26.86 18.43
CA GLN A 8 -16.79 25.83 18.58
C GLN A 8 -16.14 25.85 19.97
N ILE A 9 -16.01 27.02 20.60
CA ILE A 9 -15.58 27.16 21.99
C ILE A 9 -16.57 26.47 22.95
N PHE A 10 -17.87 26.63 22.74
CA PHE A 10 -18.91 26.02 23.58
C PHE A 10 -18.89 24.48 23.59
N LEU A 11 -18.60 23.84 22.46
CA LEU A 11 -18.50 22.38 22.37
C LEU A 11 -17.30 21.80 23.15
N SER A 12 -16.23 22.59 23.35
CA SER A 12 -15.04 22.20 24.12
C SER A 12 -15.24 22.28 25.64
N GLU A 13 -16.26 23.01 26.12
CA GLU A 13 -16.44 23.27 27.55
C GLU A 13 -16.59 22.00 28.42
N LYS A 14 -17.09 20.89 27.87
CA LYS A 14 -17.44 19.69 28.64
C LYS A 14 -16.26 18.90 29.24
N LYS A 15 -15.01 19.05 28.75
CA LYS A 15 -13.84 18.30 29.26
C LYS A 15 -12.73 19.17 29.91
N GLN A 16 -12.80 20.50 29.84
CA GLN A 16 -11.72 21.38 30.29
C GLN A 16 -11.81 21.83 31.76
N THR A 17 -10.65 22.07 32.38
CA THR A 17 -10.52 22.48 33.78
C THR A 17 -10.99 23.93 34.02
N SER A 18 -11.34 24.24 35.28
CA SER A 18 -11.81 25.58 35.68
C SER A 18 -10.83 26.72 35.33
N LYS A 19 -9.51 26.46 35.29
CA LYS A 19 -8.50 27.45 34.89
C LYS A 19 -8.49 27.71 33.38
N GLU A 20 -8.69 26.68 32.55
CA GLU A 20 -8.79 26.80 31.10
C GLU A 20 -10.05 27.57 30.71
N ARG A 21 -11.21 27.24 31.30
CA ARG A 21 -12.45 28.01 31.11
C ARG A 21 -12.28 29.50 31.43
N LYS A 22 -11.53 29.86 32.48
CA LYS A 22 -11.19 31.26 32.80
C LYS A 22 -10.26 31.91 31.76
N ARG A 23 -9.33 31.15 31.16
CA ARG A 23 -8.47 31.63 30.06
C ARG A 23 -9.26 31.83 28.77
N LEU A 24 -10.12 30.88 28.36
CA LEU A 24 -10.98 31.03 27.19
C LEU A 24 -11.96 32.20 27.35
N LYS A 25 -12.59 32.39 28.53
CA LYS A 25 -13.43 33.57 28.79
C LYS A 25 -12.65 34.89 28.69
N ARG A 26 -11.41 34.94 29.19
CA ARG A 26 -10.53 36.11 28.99
C ARG A 26 -10.19 36.34 27.51
N PHE A 27 -9.87 35.29 26.76
CA PHE A 27 -9.57 35.40 25.33
C PHE A 27 -10.79 35.85 24.52
N GLY A 28 -11.97 35.27 24.80
CA GLY A 28 -13.24 35.70 24.22
C GLY A 28 -13.53 37.17 24.51
N ASN A 29 -13.36 37.62 25.77
CA ASN A 29 -13.51 39.03 26.13
C ASN A 29 -12.52 39.93 25.37
N VAL A 30 -11.25 39.53 25.22
CA VAL A 30 -10.25 40.29 24.44
C VAL A 30 -10.67 40.38 22.97
N VAL A 31 -11.14 39.30 22.35
CA VAL A 31 -11.64 39.31 20.96
C VAL A 31 -12.90 40.19 20.83
N CYS A 32 -13.79 40.19 21.83
CA CYS A 32 -14.96 41.08 21.85
C CYS A 32 -14.61 42.57 22.02
N ILE A 33 -13.52 42.90 22.71
CA ILE A 33 -13.10 44.28 22.97
C ILE A 33 -12.22 44.83 21.83
N CYS A 34 -11.25 44.04 21.36
CA CYS A 34 -10.26 44.48 20.37
C CYS A 34 -10.69 44.22 18.92
N GLY A 35 -11.60 43.27 18.69
CA GLY A 35 -11.90 42.76 17.36
C GLY A 35 -10.77 41.93 16.75
N LEU A 36 -11.08 41.21 15.67
CA LEU A 36 -10.09 40.61 14.77
C LEU A 36 -10.72 40.51 13.38
N GLU A 37 -10.17 41.25 12.42
CA GLU A 37 -10.75 41.41 11.09
C GLU A 37 -9.72 41.09 9.99
N VAL A 38 -10.19 40.43 8.93
CA VAL A 38 -9.38 40.07 7.75
C VAL A 38 -10.00 40.78 6.54
N PHE A 39 -9.22 41.65 5.88
CA PHE A 39 -9.67 42.48 4.76
C PHE A 39 -8.75 42.35 3.54
N LEU A 40 -9.26 42.73 2.36
CA LEU A 40 -8.53 42.73 1.10
C LEU A 40 -7.10 43.35 1.13
N PRO A 41 -6.83 44.53 1.75
CA PRO A 41 -5.48 45.09 1.86
C PRO A 41 -4.49 44.28 2.72
N VAL A 42 -4.91 43.15 3.29
CA VAL A 42 -4.04 42.18 3.97
C VAL A 42 -3.45 41.15 2.99
N LEU A 43 -3.99 41.06 1.76
CA LEU A 43 -3.68 40.01 0.77
C LEU A 43 -2.73 40.45 -0.35
N ILE A 44 -2.54 41.77 -0.49
CA ILE A 44 -1.87 42.39 -1.65
C ILE A 44 -0.34 42.29 -1.50
N LEU A 45 0.36 42.01 -2.60
CA LEU A 45 1.83 42.05 -2.69
C LEU A 45 2.31 43.44 -3.14
N ILE A 46 3.51 43.84 -2.69
CA ILE A 46 4.14 45.09 -3.11
C ILE A 46 4.50 44.98 -4.60
N CYS A 47 3.84 45.78 -5.44
CA CYS A 47 3.98 45.76 -6.91
C CYS A 47 5.36 46.19 -7.47
N ALA A 48 6.40 46.32 -6.64
CA ALA A 48 7.74 46.77 -7.06
C ALA A 48 8.48 45.78 -8.01
N ASN A 49 7.97 44.57 -8.21
CA ASN A 49 8.55 43.54 -9.08
C ASN A 49 7.54 42.90 -10.07
N SER A 50 6.35 43.46 -10.29
CA SER A 50 5.36 42.84 -11.20
C SER A 50 5.86 42.69 -12.64
N SER A 51 6.79 43.55 -13.07
CA SER A 51 7.48 43.53 -14.37
C SER A 51 8.58 42.46 -14.51
N LYS A 52 8.89 41.70 -13.45
CA LYS A 52 9.94 40.66 -13.47
C LYS A 52 9.41 39.24 -13.69
N TRP A 53 8.10 39.03 -13.56
CA TRP A 53 7.45 37.71 -13.64
C TRP A 53 6.53 37.57 -14.85
N SER A 54 6.20 38.67 -15.53
CA SER A 54 5.47 38.72 -16.79
C SER A 54 6.34 38.29 -18.00
N LYS A 55 7.05 37.17 -17.88
CA LYS A 55 7.61 36.41 -18.99
C LYS A 55 6.91 35.06 -19.08
N GLN A 56 5.66 35.12 -19.53
CA GLN A 56 4.92 33.97 -20.08
C GLN A 56 5.79 33.19 -21.11
N ILE A 57 6.63 33.95 -21.83
CA ILE A 57 7.69 33.49 -22.73
C ILE A 57 8.68 32.49 -22.08
N GLU A 58 9.12 32.67 -20.82
CA GLU A 58 10.07 31.72 -20.19
C GLU A 58 9.42 30.38 -19.81
N LEU A 59 8.11 30.37 -19.52
CA LEU A 59 7.35 29.14 -19.23
C LEU A 59 7.03 28.32 -20.49
N GLU A 60 6.81 28.97 -21.62
CA GLU A 60 6.59 28.30 -22.91
C GLU A 60 7.86 27.55 -23.36
N TYR A 61 9.03 28.22 -23.39
CA TYR A 61 10.30 27.56 -23.74
C TYR A 61 10.71 26.44 -22.77
N LEU A 62 10.41 26.58 -21.46
CA LEU A 62 10.66 25.53 -20.47
C LEU A 62 9.89 24.24 -20.82
N SER A 63 8.67 24.38 -21.32
CA SER A 63 7.78 23.25 -21.61
C SER A 63 8.28 22.42 -22.78
N ASP A 64 8.61 23.06 -23.90
CA ASP A 64 9.17 22.38 -25.07
C ASP A 64 10.49 21.68 -24.73
N THR A 65 11.31 22.29 -23.87
CA THR A 65 12.55 21.70 -23.37
C THR A 65 12.28 20.40 -22.60
N VAL A 66 11.28 20.38 -21.71
CA VAL A 66 10.86 19.16 -21.01
C VAL A 66 10.37 18.08 -21.98
N VAL A 67 9.64 18.45 -23.04
CA VAL A 67 9.20 17.48 -24.06
C VAL A 67 10.39 16.91 -24.83
N ARG A 68 11.33 17.75 -25.29
CA ARG A 68 12.57 17.31 -25.96
C ARG A 68 13.36 16.34 -25.08
N GLU A 69 13.53 16.68 -23.81
CA GLU A 69 14.28 15.87 -22.82
C GLU A 69 13.54 14.59 -22.38
N CYS A 70 12.22 14.48 -22.55
CA CYS A 70 11.47 13.23 -22.32
C CYS A 70 11.61 12.26 -23.50
N PHE A 71 11.55 12.78 -24.73
CA PHE A 71 11.55 11.96 -25.94
C PHE A 71 12.93 11.82 -26.61
N ASN A 72 13.99 12.39 -26.00
CA ASN A 72 15.36 12.44 -26.53
C ASN A 72 15.44 13.06 -27.94
N LEU A 73 14.74 14.18 -28.13
CA LEU A 73 14.83 14.99 -29.34
C LEU A 73 16.03 15.95 -29.27
N ASP A 74 16.51 16.40 -30.43
CA ASP A 74 17.57 17.40 -30.51
C ASP A 74 17.15 18.74 -29.86
N GLU A 75 18.11 19.48 -29.31
CA GLU A 75 17.85 20.74 -28.59
C GLU A 75 17.17 21.79 -29.48
N ASN A 76 17.40 21.71 -30.80
CA ASN A 76 16.83 22.58 -31.82
C ASN A 76 15.61 22.00 -32.55
N ALA A 77 14.99 20.92 -32.06
CA ALA A 77 13.85 20.29 -32.71
C ALA A 77 12.67 21.26 -32.90
N ASP A 78 12.11 21.26 -34.12
CA ASP A 78 11.01 22.14 -34.56
C ASP A 78 9.69 21.85 -33.81
N GLU A 79 8.83 22.86 -33.69
CA GLU A 79 7.47 22.73 -33.11
C GLU A 79 6.66 21.62 -33.81
N SER A 80 6.87 21.41 -35.12
CA SER A 80 6.23 20.37 -35.92
C SER A 80 6.66 18.95 -35.54
N GLU A 81 7.94 18.76 -35.22
CA GLU A 81 8.50 17.47 -34.78
C GLU A 81 8.04 17.13 -33.37
N ILE A 82 8.10 18.10 -32.44
CA ILE A 82 7.55 17.98 -31.08
C ILE A 82 6.07 17.58 -31.13
N LYS A 83 5.29 18.25 -32.00
CA LYS A 83 3.86 17.95 -32.21
C LYS A 83 3.63 16.55 -32.76
N HIS A 84 4.44 16.09 -33.70
CA HIS A 84 4.36 14.74 -34.26
C HIS A 84 4.70 13.67 -33.21
N VAL A 85 5.70 13.93 -32.36
CA VAL A 85 6.10 13.03 -31.28
C VAL A 85 5.06 12.98 -30.16
N MET A 86 4.48 14.12 -29.77
CA MET A 86 3.32 14.12 -28.86
C MET A 86 2.13 13.38 -29.46
N ALA A 87 1.79 13.64 -30.73
CA ALA A 87 0.70 12.93 -31.40
C ALA A 87 0.96 11.42 -31.45
N SER A 88 2.19 10.99 -31.73
CA SER A 88 2.54 9.56 -31.73
C SER A 88 2.45 8.95 -30.33
N ALA A 89 2.81 9.66 -29.26
CA ALA A 89 2.69 9.20 -27.88
C ALA A 89 1.23 9.09 -27.41
N TYR A 90 0.42 10.14 -27.60
CA TYR A 90 -0.98 10.17 -27.16
C TYR A 90 -1.91 9.31 -28.03
N CYS A 91 -1.63 9.15 -29.32
CA CYS A 91 -2.45 8.34 -30.23
C CYS A 91 -1.92 6.91 -30.44
N ASN A 92 -0.92 6.43 -29.67
CA ASN A 92 -0.38 5.08 -29.82
C ASN A 92 -1.41 4.00 -29.42
N PRO A 93 -1.92 3.17 -30.34
CA PRO A 93 -2.90 2.13 -30.01
C PRO A 93 -2.30 0.97 -29.19
N LYS A 94 -0.98 0.92 -28.96
CA LYS A 94 -0.31 -0.14 -28.19
C LYS A 94 -0.26 0.10 -26.67
N GLY A 95 -0.83 1.20 -26.17
CA GLY A 95 -1.04 1.39 -24.74
C GLY A 95 0.22 1.67 -23.92
N GLU A 96 1.26 2.27 -24.50
CA GLU A 96 2.48 2.68 -23.79
C GLU A 96 2.27 3.98 -22.98
N GLN A 97 1.24 3.98 -22.10
CA GLN A 97 0.89 5.10 -21.21
C GLN A 97 2.07 5.57 -20.35
N ASN A 98 3.06 4.70 -20.11
CA ASN A 98 4.30 5.01 -19.39
C ASN A 98 5.01 6.28 -19.91
N TYR A 99 5.03 6.53 -21.23
CA TYR A 99 5.67 7.73 -21.79
C TYR A 99 4.90 9.01 -21.44
N ILE A 100 3.57 8.96 -21.46
CA ILE A 100 2.70 10.08 -21.07
C ILE A 100 2.82 10.33 -19.57
N GLN A 101 2.86 9.27 -18.75
CA GLN A 101 3.05 9.38 -17.30
C GLN A 101 4.43 9.95 -16.94
N GLN A 102 5.49 9.56 -17.64
CA GLN A 102 6.84 10.13 -17.48
C GLN A 102 6.89 11.61 -17.87
N LEU A 103 6.22 11.98 -18.97
CA LEU A 103 6.10 13.37 -19.41
C LEU A 103 5.36 14.22 -18.37
N ASP A 104 4.21 13.74 -17.89
CA ASP A 104 3.42 14.40 -16.85
C ASP A 104 4.23 14.57 -15.56
N TYR A 105 4.93 13.52 -15.12
CA TYR A 105 5.81 13.57 -13.95
C TYR A 105 6.91 14.62 -14.09
N LYS A 106 7.64 14.61 -15.22
CA LYS A 106 8.76 15.54 -15.45
C LYS A 106 8.28 16.98 -15.57
N MET A 107 7.12 17.21 -16.19
CA MET A 107 6.50 18.53 -16.28
C MET A 107 6.01 19.02 -14.91
N LYS A 108 5.46 18.13 -14.07
CA LYS A 108 5.11 18.48 -12.67
C LYS A 108 6.35 18.84 -11.86
N GLU A 109 7.45 18.09 -11.99
CA GLU A 109 8.69 18.35 -11.27
C GLU A 109 9.28 19.73 -11.63
N THR A 110 9.34 20.09 -12.92
CA THR A 110 9.85 21.41 -13.33
C THR A 110 8.93 22.56 -12.92
N LEU A 111 7.61 22.38 -13.02
CA LEU A 111 6.63 23.38 -12.57
C LEU A 111 6.61 23.53 -11.04
N ASN A 112 6.82 22.47 -10.27
CA ASN A 112 6.94 22.57 -8.81
C ASN A 112 8.16 23.37 -8.37
N ARG A 113 9.32 23.21 -9.02
CA ARG A 113 10.50 24.08 -8.79
C ARG A 113 10.22 25.55 -9.10
N PHE A 114 9.36 25.84 -10.09
CA PHE A 114 8.93 27.21 -10.41
C PHE A 114 8.00 27.77 -9.32
N ASN A 115 7.00 26.99 -8.89
CA ASN A 115 6.10 27.32 -7.78
C ASN A 115 6.89 27.63 -6.48
N GLU A 116 7.85 26.78 -6.11
CA GLU A 116 8.71 26.98 -4.93
C GLU A 116 9.49 28.30 -5.01
N ARG A 117 10.03 28.63 -6.19
CA ARG A 117 10.75 29.88 -6.42
C ARG A 117 9.84 31.09 -6.23
N ILE A 118 8.64 31.09 -6.79
CA ILE A 118 7.63 32.15 -6.58
C ILE A 118 7.29 32.27 -5.09
N ASN A 119 7.01 31.15 -4.43
CA ASN A 119 6.67 31.11 -3.00
C ASN A 119 7.76 31.71 -2.12
N SER A 120 9.04 31.38 -2.38
CA SER A 120 10.18 31.89 -1.62
C SER A 120 10.38 33.41 -1.72
N VAL A 121 9.98 34.02 -2.85
CA VAL A 121 10.10 35.47 -3.09
C VAL A 121 8.89 36.22 -2.56
N CYS A 122 7.69 35.69 -2.81
CA CYS A 122 6.45 36.35 -2.44
C CYS A 122 6.12 36.24 -0.95
N MET A 123 6.46 35.13 -0.30
CA MET A 123 6.08 34.84 1.09
C MET A 123 7.30 34.64 1.99
N PRO A 124 7.42 35.36 3.13
CA PRO A 124 6.53 36.40 3.66
C PRO A 124 6.85 37.82 3.15
N ALA A 125 8.03 38.03 2.57
CA ALA A 125 8.61 39.37 2.38
C ALA A 125 7.93 40.24 1.30
N GLY A 126 7.20 39.63 0.36
CA GLY A 126 6.54 40.37 -0.71
C GLY A 126 5.22 41.05 -0.30
N LEU A 127 4.64 40.73 0.85
CA LEU A 127 3.32 41.21 1.25
C LEU A 127 3.34 42.68 1.70
N ILE A 128 2.28 43.43 1.35
CA ILE A 128 2.12 44.83 1.81
C ILE A 128 2.02 44.93 3.34
N LYS A 129 1.36 43.96 3.97
CA LYS A 129 1.33 43.81 5.44
C LYS A 129 2.07 42.55 5.83
N LEU A 130 3.06 42.71 6.70
CA LEU A 130 3.82 41.61 7.29
C LEU A 130 3.15 41.15 8.61
N PHE A 131 3.45 39.93 9.03
CA PHE A 131 3.19 39.47 10.40
C PHE A 131 3.86 40.42 11.43
N PRO A 132 3.21 40.78 12.55
CA PRO A 132 1.92 40.30 13.06
C PRO A 132 0.69 41.09 12.58
N GLN A 133 0.87 42.17 11.82
CA GLN A 133 -0.23 43.04 11.37
C GLN A 133 -1.10 42.40 10.27
N ASN A 134 -0.57 41.37 9.60
CA ASN A 134 -1.29 40.57 8.64
C ASN A 134 -2.19 39.54 9.33
N ALA A 135 -3.49 39.83 9.40
CA ALA A 135 -4.47 38.97 10.05
C ALA A 135 -4.65 37.60 9.36
N LEU A 136 -4.43 37.48 8.05
CA LEU A 136 -4.46 36.18 7.35
C LEU A 136 -3.26 35.32 7.76
N GLN A 137 -2.04 35.87 7.71
CA GLN A 137 -0.85 35.18 8.18
C GLN A 137 -0.94 34.85 9.67
N LEU A 138 -1.46 35.75 10.51
CA LEU A 138 -1.68 35.48 11.94
C LEU A 138 -2.62 34.29 12.14
N MET A 139 -3.72 34.22 11.40
CA MET A 139 -4.70 33.11 11.45
C MET A 139 -4.09 31.76 11.02
N ILE A 140 -3.16 31.77 10.05
CA ILE A 140 -2.50 30.58 9.53
C ILE A 140 -1.33 30.14 10.43
N LEU A 141 -0.43 31.05 10.80
CA LEU A 141 0.76 30.78 11.62
C LEU A 141 0.40 30.41 13.07
N SER A 142 -0.74 30.88 13.58
CA SER A 142 -1.29 30.43 14.87
C SER A 142 -2.00 29.07 14.80
N GLY A 143 -2.17 28.49 13.61
CA GLY A 143 -2.96 27.28 13.39
C GLY A 143 -4.47 27.46 13.60
N ALA A 144 -4.98 28.70 13.68
CA ALA A 144 -6.38 28.97 13.94
C ALA A 144 -7.29 28.58 12.75
N LYS A 145 -6.90 28.93 11.51
CA LYS A 145 -7.58 28.44 10.29
C LYS A 145 -6.73 28.63 9.03
N GLY A 146 -6.78 27.64 8.14
CA GLY A 146 -6.09 27.65 6.85
C GLY A 146 -4.61 27.28 6.96
N THR A 147 -3.99 27.01 5.83
CA THR A 147 -2.56 26.63 5.72
C THR A 147 -1.78 27.67 4.91
N MET A 148 -0.44 27.57 4.92
CA MET A 148 0.39 28.41 4.06
C MET A 148 0.07 28.23 2.57
N VAL A 149 -0.38 27.05 2.14
CA VAL A 149 -0.84 26.78 0.77
C VAL A 149 -2.04 27.67 0.42
N ASN A 150 -3.01 27.83 1.34
CA ASN A 150 -4.15 28.71 1.13
C ASN A 150 -3.70 30.19 0.96
N SER A 151 -2.70 30.64 1.74
CA SER A 151 -2.15 31.99 1.58
C SER A 151 -1.46 32.18 0.23
N VAL A 152 -0.73 31.16 -0.22
CA VAL A 152 -0.07 31.12 -1.54
C VAL A 152 -1.10 31.20 -2.67
N GLN A 153 -2.16 30.39 -2.64
CA GLN A 153 -3.17 30.39 -3.70
C GLN A 153 -3.99 31.69 -3.76
N ILE A 154 -4.15 32.37 -2.62
CA ILE A 154 -4.82 33.68 -2.57
C ILE A 154 -3.91 34.79 -3.12
N SER A 155 -2.65 34.85 -2.69
CA SER A 155 -1.76 35.98 -2.97
C SER A 155 -0.81 35.79 -4.16
N CYS A 156 -0.35 34.57 -4.45
CA CYS A 156 0.72 34.26 -5.41
C CYS A 156 0.16 33.70 -6.72
N GLU A 157 -0.15 32.40 -6.74
CA GLU A 157 -0.65 31.62 -7.89
C GLU A 157 -1.36 30.35 -7.37
N LEU A 158 -2.25 29.76 -8.17
CA LEU A 158 -2.89 28.48 -7.84
C LEU A 158 -1.91 27.29 -8.01
N GLY A 159 -1.07 27.34 -9.05
CA GLY A 159 -0.09 26.31 -9.41
C GLY A 159 -0.64 25.27 -10.40
N GLN A 160 0.02 24.11 -10.49
CA GLN A 160 -0.43 23.00 -11.32
C GLN A 160 -1.71 22.38 -10.74
N ILE A 161 -2.73 22.19 -11.59
CA ILE A 161 -3.93 21.41 -11.26
C ILE A 161 -3.70 19.96 -11.67
N GLU A 162 -3.93 19.05 -10.73
CA GLU A 162 -3.85 17.61 -10.95
C GLU A 162 -5.23 16.95 -10.84
N LEU A 163 -5.45 15.91 -11.65
CA LEU A 163 -6.65 15.06 -11.62
C LEU A 163 -6.23 13.60 -11.48
N GLU A 164 -6.68 12.90 -10.43
CA GLU A 164 -6.30 11.52 -10.10
C GLU A 164 -4.78 11.26 -10.03
N GLY A 165 -3.97 12.30 -9.82
CA GLY A 165 -2.50 12.23 -9.86
C GLY A 165 -1.87 12.37 -11.27
N HIS A 166 -2.67 12.69 -12.29
CA HIS A 166 -2.25 13.03 -13.67
C HIS A 166 -2.46 14.53 -13.95
N ARG A 167 -2.03 15.04 -15.12
CA ARG A 167 -2.43 16.37 -15.63
C ARG A 167 -3.80 16.26 -16.32
N PRO A 168 -4.49 17.37 -16.64
CA PRO A 168 -5.81 17.31 -17.28
C PRO A 168 -5.80 16.46 -18.56
N PRO A 169 -6.75 15.54 -18.72
CA PRO A 169 -6.73 14.58 -19.82
C PRO A 169 -6.92 15.26 -21.18
N MET A 170 -6.25 14.73 -22.20
CA MET A 170 -6.46 15.15 -23.59
C MET A 170 -7.60 14.38 -24.23
N THR A 171 -8.41 15.07 -25.03
CA THR A 171 -9.38 14.46 -25.94
C THR A 171 -8.68 13.75 -27.11
N ASN A 172 -9.40 12.87 -27.81
CA ASN A 172 -8.91 12.16 -29.01
C ASN A 172 -8.39 13.10 -30.13
N ALA A 173 -8.79 14.38 -30.12
CA ALA A 173 -8.28 15.40 -31.04
C ALA A 173 -6.93 16.03 -30.59
N GLY A 174 -6.31 15.50 -29.53
CA GLY A 174 -5.08 16.00 -28.94
C GLY A 174 -5.25 17.29 -28.14
N ARG A 175 -6.44 17.62 -27.66
CA ARG A 175 -6.73 18.90 -26.97
C ARG A 175 -7.25 18.68 -25.56
N THR A 176 -6.74 19.43 -24.59
CA THR A 176 -7.30 19.48 -23.23
C THR A 176 -8.59 20.31 -23.18
N LEU A 177 -8.64 21.45 -23.88
CA LEU A 177 -9.87 22.24 -24.10
C LEU A 177 -10.00 22.68 -25.57
N PRO A 178 -11.23 22.95 -26.07
CA PRO A 178 -11.45 23.43 -27.43
C PRO A 178 -10.71 24.72 -27.79
N SER A 179 -10.37 25.54 -26.79
CA SER A 179 -9.62 26.80 -26.93
C SER A 179 -8.12 26.63 -27.16
N PHE A 180 -7.54 25.47 -26.84
CA PHE A 180 -6.12 25.19 -27.03
C PHE A 180 -5.86 24.54 -28.40
N ARG A 181 -4.61 24.63 -28.86
CA ARG A 181 -4.18 23.94 -30.08
C ARG A 181 -4.14 22.42 -29.82
N SER A 182 -4.22 21.61 -30.87
CA SER A 182 -3.94 20.17 -30.73
C SER A 182 -2.45 19.99 -30.40
N PHE A 183 -2.16 19.16 -29.40
CA PHE A 183 -0.83 18.89 -28.83
C PHE A 183 -0.08 20.19 -28.49
N ASP A 184 -0.75 21.04 -27.73
CA ASP A 184 -0.22 22.27 -27.15
C ASP A 184 0.65 21.92 -25.93
N THR A 185 1.93 22.26 -26.00
CA THR A 185 2.94 21.93 -24.98
C THR A 185 2.85 22.84 -23.75
N SER A 186 2.19 23.99 -23.85
CA SER A 186 2.23 25.04 -22.84
C SER A 186 1.75 24.54 -21.46
N PRO A 187 2.29 25.07 -20.33
CA PRO A 187 1.89 24.62 -19.00
C PRO A 187 0.38 24.81 -18.79
N ARG A 188 -0.12 25.94 -19.32
CA ARG A 188 -1.51 26.38 -19.27
C ARG A 188 -2.46 25.42 -19.97
N ALA A 189 -2.08 24.88 -21.14
CA ALA A 189 -2.88 23.86 -21.82
C ALA A 189 -2.99 22.59 -20.97
N GLY A 190 -1.92 22.19 -20.29
CA GLY A 190 -1.91 21.07 -19.35
C GLY A 190 -2.18 21.45 -17.88
N GLY A 191 -3.03 22.44 -17.61
CA GLY A 191 -3.61 22.69 -16.28
C GLY A 191 -2.77 23.51 -15.30
N PHE A 192 -1.68 24.16 -15.71
CA PHE A 192 -0.96 25.10 -14.86
C PHE A 192 -1.70 26.45 -14.78
N VAL A 193 -1.96 26.93 -13.56
CA VAL A 193 -2.67 28.19 -13.29
C VAL A 193 -1.71 29.18 -12.61
N ASP A 194 -1.18 30.10 -13.42
CA ASP A 194 -0.32 31.21 -12.99
C ASP A 194 -1.10 32.34 -12.27
N GLN A 195 -2.42 32.36 -12.44
CA GLN A 195 -3.32 33.30 -11.77
C GLN A 195 -3.62 32.90 -10.32
N ARG A 196 -4.19 33.84 -9.58
CA ARG A 196 -4.47 33.76 -8.13
C ARG A 196 -5.88 34.24 -7.81
N PHE A 197 -6.44 33.78 -6.69
CA PHE A 197 -7.80 34.19 -6.31
C PHE A 197 -7.96 35.70 -6.09
N LEU A 198 -6.91 36.43 -5.70
CA LEU A 198 -6.98 37.88 -5.48
C LEU A 198 -7.22 38.70 -6.77
N THR A 199 -6.68 38.29 -7.92
CA THR A 199 -6.85 39.01 -9.20
C THR A 199 -7.89 38.38 -10.12
N GLY A 200 -8.42 37.22 -9.75
CA GLY A 200 -9.28 36.41 -10.63
C GLY A 200 -8.46 35.44 -11.48
N ILE A 201 -9.16 34.44 -12.04
CA ILE A 201 -8.60 33.31 -12.80
C ILE A 201 -9.21 33.36 -14.21
N ASN A 202 -8.45 33.03 -15.26
CA ASN A 202 -8.96 33.07 -16.62
C ASN A 202 -9.98 31.94 -16.89
N PRO A 203 -10.88 32.08 -17.90
CA PRO A 203 -11.91 31.07 -18.17
C PRO A 203 -11.38 29.64 -18.43
N GLN A 204 -10.23 29.48 -19.10
CA GLN A 204 -9.63 28.15 -19.32
C GLN A 204 -9.18 27.50 -18.00
N GLU A 205 -8.45 28.27 -17.19
CA GLU A 205 -7.92 27.84 -15.89
C GLU A 205 -9.05 27.55 -14.88
N LEU A 206 -10.10 28.37 -14.89
CA LEU A 206 -11.29 28.18 -14.06
C LEU A 206 -11.98 26.84 -14.37
N PHE A 207 -12.00 26.42 -15.63
CA PHE A 207 -12.56 25.13 -16.02
C PHE A 207 -11.72 23.97 -15.48
N PHE A 208 -10.38 24.02 -15.58
CA PHE A 208 -9.53 23.01 -14.91
C PHE A 208 -9.67 23.03 -13.39
N HIS A 209 -9.73 24.21 -12.77
CA HIS A 209 -9.92 24.33 -11.32
C HIS A 209 -11.25 23.73 -10.84
N THR A 210 -12.32 23.91 -11.61
CA THR A 210 -13.63 23.27 -11.32
C THR A 210 -13.64 21.76 -11.56
N MET A 211 -12.80 21.20 -12.44
CA MET A 211 -12.59 19.74 -12.51
C MET A 211 -12.03 19.20 -11.19
N ALA A 212 -10.92 19.76 -10.69
CA ALA A 212 -10.29 19.29 -9.45
C ALA A 212 -11.17 19.53 -8.22
N GLY A 213 -11.91 20.64 -8.18
CA GLY A 213 -12.93 20.88 -7.17
C GLY A 213 -14.05 19.82 -7.18
N ARG A 214 -14.44 19.34 -8.38
CA ARG A 214 -15.45 18.28 -8.54
C ARG A 214 -14.90 16.91 -8.15
N GLU A 215 -13.65 16.60 -8.46
CA GLU A 215 -12.99 15.37 -8.02
C GLU A 215 -13.02 15.25 -6.49
N GLY A 216 -12.60 16.29 -5.76
CA GLY A 216 -12.64 16.28 -4.29
C GLY A 216 -14.06 16.10 -3.70
N LEU A 217 -15.10 16.56 -4.39
CA LEU A 217 -16.50 16.32 -4.01
C LEU A 217 -16.94 14.87 -4.27
N ILE A 218 -16.56 14.29 -5.42
CA ILE A 218 -16.85 12.89 -5.78
C ILE A 218 -16.13 11.95 -4.81
N ASP A 219 -14.85 12.21 -4.55
CA ASP A 219 -14.04 11.46 -3.58
C ASP A 219 -14.68 11.45 -2.19
N THR A 220 -15.15 12.61 -1.72
CA THR A 220 -15.85 12.74 -0.44
C THR A 220 -17.13 11.91 -0.43
N ALA A 221 -17.91 11.89 -1.51
CA ALA A 221 -19.14 11.10 -1.60
C ALA A 221 -18.88 9.58 -1.64
N VAL A 222 -17.92 9.13 -2.45
CA VAL A 222 -17.67 7.70 -2.73
C VAL A 222 -16.78 7.03 -1.68
N LYS A 223 -15.71 7.68 -1.22
CA LYS A 223 -14.73 7.05 -0.31
C LYS A 223 -15.22 7.03 1.14
N THR A 224 -16.14 7.93 1.52
CA THR A 224 -16.64 8.02 2.92
C THR A 224 -17.44 6.79 3.32
N SER A 225 -18.32 6.27 2.46
CA SER A 225 -19.08 5.04 2.71
C SER A 225 -18.16 3.84 2.96
N ARG A 226 -17.14 3.67 2.11
CA ARG A 226 -16.13 2.60 2.20
C ARG A 226 -15.36 2.64 3.52
N SER A 227 -14.93 3.82 3.98
CA SER A 227 -14.24 3.97 5.27
C SER A 227 -15.15 3.69 6.48
N GLY A 228 -16.43 4.07 6.42
CA GLY A 228 -17.41 3.75 7.47
C GLY A 228 -17.73 2.25 7.57
N TYR A 229 -17.77 1.54 6.43
CA TYR A 229 -17.94 0.08 6.42
C TYR A 229 -16.75 -0.65 7.05
N LEU A 230 -15.51 -0.28 6.67
CA LEU A 230 -14.28 -0.78 7.29
C LEU A 230 -14.30 -0.61 8.82
N GLN A 231 -14.65 0.58 9.30
CA GLN A 231 -14.76 0.84 10.75
C GLN A 231 -15.80 -0.07 11.42
N ARG A 232 -17.00 -0.23 10.84
CA ARG A 232 -18.04 -1.11 11.40
C ARG A 232 -17.56 -2.55 11.51
N CYS A 233 -16.89 -3.06 10.49
CA CYS A 233 -16.38 -4.43 10.47
C CYS A 233 -15.32 -4.64 11.55
N ILE A 234 -14.32 -3.75 11.67
CA ILE A 234 -13.29 -3.86 12.72
C ILE A 234 -13.90 -3.72 14.11
N VAL A 235 -14.84 -2.78 14.31
CA VAL A 235 -15.57 -2.64 15.59
C VAL A 235 -16.29 -3.94 15.96
N LYS A 236 -16.95 -4.61 15.01
CA LYS A 236 -17.67 -5.86 15.29
C LYS A 236 -16.78 -7.05 15.58
N HIS A 237 -15.61 -7.17 14.96
CA HIS A 237 -14.66 -8.25 15.28
C HIS A 237 -13.92 -8.02 16.61
N LEU A 238 -13.79 -6.76 17.07
CA LEU A 238 -13.02 -6.42 18.27
C LEU A 238 -13.90 -6.02 19.47
N GLU A 239 -15.24 -6.09 19.39
CA GLU A 239 -16.11 -5.61 20.49
C GLU A 239 -16.02 -6.46 21.77
N GLY A 240 -15.63 -7.73 21.66
CA GLY A 240 -15.43 -8.63 22.80
C GLY A 240 -14.07 -8.54 23.50
N LEU A 241 -13.09 -7.80 22.95
CA LEU A 241 -11.74 -7.77 23.52
C LEU A 241 -11.59 -6.81 24.70
N VAL A 242 -11.34 -7.38 25.88
CA VAL A 242 -11.27 -6.68 27.17
C VAL A 242 -9.95 -6.99 27.89
N ALA A 243 -9.35 -5.97 28.51
CA ALA A 243 -8.20 -6.15 29.40
C ALA A 243 -8.65 -6.75 30.75
N GLN A 244 -8.06 -7.86 31.16
CA GLN A 244 -8.42 -8.62 32.36
C GLN A 244 -7.52 -8.29 33.56
N TYR A 245 -7.95 -8.70 34.77
CA TYR A 245 -7.22 -8.43 36.02
C TYR A 245 -5.81 -9.06 36.09
N ASP A 246 -5.55 -10.10 35.30
CA ASP A 246 -4.23 -10.72 35.12
C ASP A 246 -3.32 -9.95 34.13
N SER A 247 -3.80 -8.82 33.60
CA SER A 247 -3.18 -7.99 32.54
C SER A 247 -3.20 -8.60 31.14
N THR A 248 -3.86 -9.75 30.94
CA THR A 248 -4.09 -10.32 29.60
C THR A 248 -5.23 -9.60 28.88
N VAL A 249 -5.19 -9.59 27.55
CA VAL A 249 -6.34 -9.19 26.71
C VAL A 249 -7.03 -10.48 26.27
N ARG A 250 -8.31 -10.60 26.61
CA ARG A 250 -9.13 -11.76 26.28
C ARG A 250 -10.37 -11.37 25.49
N ASP A 251 -10.84 -12.28 24.66
CA ASP A 251 -12.15 -12.19 24.06
C ASP A 251 -13.24 -12.71 25.02
N HIS A 252 -14.51 -12.51 24.66
CA HIS A 252 -15.70 -12.85 25.43
C HIS A 252 -15.87 -14.34 25.77
N ASP A 253 -15.24 -15.23 25.00
CA ASP A 253 -15.18 -16.68 25.24
C ASP A 253 -14.11 -17.08 26.28
N GLY A 254 -13.25 -16.13 26.69
CA GLY A 254 -12.12 -16.36 27.61
C GLY A 254 -10.79 -16.69 26.91
N SER A 255 -10.75 -16.75 25.58
CA SER A 255 -9.53 -16.96 24.78
C SER A 255 -8.57 -15.79 24.93
N VAL A 256 -7.29 -16.09 25.14
CA VAL A 256 -6.23 -15.08 25.33
C VAL A 256 -5.68 -14.65 23.97
N ILE A 257 -5.91 -13.39 23.60
CA ILE A 257 -5.44 -12.81 22.34
C ILE A 257 -4.07 -12.15 22.53
N GLN A 258 -3.85 -11.48 23.67
CA GLN A 258 -2.53 -10.96 24.05
C GLN A 258 -2.25 -11.25 25.52
N PHE A 259 -1.02 -11.67 25.84
CA PHE A 259 -0.60 -11.75 27.24
C PHE A 259 -0.52 -10.36 27.91
N ARG A 260 -0.40 -9.29 27.11
CA ARG A 260 -0.37 -7.88 27.53
C ARG A 260 -0.94 -6.99 26.45
N TYR A 261 -1.78 -6.05 26.86
CA TYR A 261 -2.20 -4.96 25.98
C TYR A 261 -0.98 -4.21 25.44
N GLY A 262 -0.83 -4.15 24.11
CA GLY A 262 0.25 -3.40 23.45
C GLY A 262 1.67 -3.91 23.73
N GLU A 263 1.83 -5.15 24.20
CA GLU A 263 3.07 -5.75 24.75
C GLU A 263 3.63 -5.07 26.03
N ASP A 264 3.27 -3.82 26.31
CA ASP A 264 3.82 -2.99 27.38
C ASP A 264 2.84 -2.76 28.57
N GLY A 265 1.55 -3.05 28.38
CA GLY A 265 0.48 -2.88 29.35
C GLY A 265 0.07 -1.43 29.62
N MET A 266 0.50 -0.48 28.79
CA MET A 266 0.35 0.96 29.02
C MET A 266 -0.89 1.51 28.30
N ASP A 267 -1.62 2.39 28.97
CA ASP A 267 -2.71 3.17 28.36
C ASP A 267 -2.11 4.34 27.57
N VAL A 268 -2.48 4.44 26.29
CA VAL A 268 -2.03 5.49 25.34
C VAL A 268 -2.36 6.91 25.84
N CYS A 269 -3.52 7.10 26.46
CA CYS A 269 -3.97 8.39 27.00
C CYS A 269 -3.20 8.80 28.27
N LYS A 270 -2.81 7.83 29.11
CA LYS A 270 -2.05 8.11 30.34
C LYS A 270 -0.54 8.19 30.08
N SER A 271 -0.02 7.46 29.10
CA SER A 271 1.42 7.30 28.81
C SER A 271 2.06 8.40 27.95
N THR A 272 1.31 9.36 27.41
CA THR A 272 1.82 10.40 26.48
C THR A 272 3.07 11.13 26.97
N PHE A 273 3.16 11.39 28.28
CA PHE A 273 4.30 12.06 28.92
C PHE A 273 5.38 11.09 29.46
N MET A 274 5.24 9.77 29.30
CA MET A 274 6.21 8.74 29.71
C MET A 274 7.24 8.45 28.61
N ASN A 275 7.78 9.51 28.01
CA ASN A 275 8.74 9.44 26.91
C ASN A 275 10.01 10.22 27.27
N SER A 276 11.18 9.77 26.80
CA SER A 276 12.47 10.39 27.10
C SER A 276 12.54 11.90 26.79
N LYS A 277 11.86 12.36 25.73
CA LYS A 277 11.72 13.78 25.37
C LYS A 277 10.91 14.64 26.35
N GLN A 278 10.12 14.02 27.23
CA GLN A 278 9.21 14.69 28.17
C GLN A 278 9.69 14.59 29.62
N PHE A 279 10.81 13.90 29.89
CA PHE A 279 11.32 13.74 31.24
C PHE A 279 11.84 15.05 31.85
N ASP A 280 12.38 15.98 31.06
CA ASP A 280 12.73 17.32 31.54
C ASP A 280 11.50 18.06 32.10
N PHE A 281 10.39 18.08 31.34
CA PHE A 281 9.12 18.66 31.80
C PHE A 281 8.60 18.00 33.09
N LEU A 282 8.83 16.69 33.29
CA LEU A 282 8.46 16.01 34.53
C LEU A 282 9.42 16.27 35.70
N ALA A 283 10.71 16.49 35.41
CA ALA A 283 11.72 16.87 36.40
C ALA A 283 11.43 18.29 36.94
N ASP A 284 11.14 19.24 36.05
CA ASP A 284 10.75 20.62 36.40
C ASP A 284 9.48 20.64 37.26
N ASN A 285 8.53 19.75 36.99
CA ASN A 285 7.23 19.66 37.69
C ASN A 285 7.20 18.61 38.82
N MET A 286 8.36 18.21 39.36
CA MET A 286 8.53 17.15 40.37
C MET A 286 7.51 17.21 41.52
N GLN A 287 7.30 18.39 42.14
CA GLN A 287 6.44 18.53 43.31
C GLN A 287 4.96 18.22 42.99
N VAL A 288 4.51 18.68 41.81
CA VAL A 288 3.14 18.43 41.31
C VAL A 288 2.99 16.97 40.87
N LEU A 289 4.01 16.41 40.23
CA LEU A 289 4.08 14.99 39.89
C LEU A 289 3.93 14.12 41.15
N ARG A 290 4.69 14.42 42.21
CA ARG A 290 4.69 13.62 43.43
C ARG A 290 3.34 13.64 44.15
N SER A 291 2.76 14.82 44.33
CA SER A 291 1.43 14.96 44.97
C SER A 291 0.29 14.33 44.17
N ARG A 292 0.40 14.23 42.84
CA ARG A 292 -0.58 13.51 42.00
C ARG A 292 -0.46 11.99 42.06
N VAL A 293 0.76 11.45 42.15
CA VAL A 293 1.06 10.07 41.77
C VAL A 293 1.45 9.17 42.95
N LEU A 294 2.05 9.70 44.02
CA LEU A 294 2.32 8.88 45.20
C LEU A 294 1.00 8.58 45.96
N PRO A 295 0.80 7.36 46.50
CA PRO A 295 -0.30 7.09 47.43
C PRO A 295 -0.10 7.81 48.76
N ILE A 296 -1.19 8.01 49.48
CA ILE A 296 -1.15 8.41 50.90
C ILE A 296 -0.69 7.18 51.70
N ASP A 297 0.23 7.37 52.65
CA ASP A 297 0.77 6.34 53.55
C ASP A 297 1.35 5.08 52.87
N TYR A 298 2.15 5.27 51.81
CA TYR A 298 2.88 4.17 51.17
C TYR A 298 4.19 3.82 51.91
N ASN A 299 4.48 2.52 52.03
CA ASN A 299 5.77 1.98 52.47
C ASN A 299 6.49 1.32 51.27
N GLU A 300 7.78 1.59 51.07
CA GLU A 300 8.51 1.12 49.88
C GLU A 300 8.74 -0.39 49.83
N ASP A 301 8.81 -1.06 50.99
CA ASP A 301 9.08 -2.50 51.06
C ASP A 301 7.88 -3.38 50.69
N ASP A 302 6.64 -2.85 50.78
CA ASP A 302 5.42 -3.58 50.42
C ASP A 302 5.26 -3.78 48.90
N TRP A 303 5.98 -2.97 48.10
CA TRP A 303 5.88 -2.91 46.64
C TRP A 303 7.02 -3.61 45.89
N ASP A 304 7.80 -4.46 46.57
CA ASP A 304 8.80 -5.35 45.95
C ASP A 304 9.91 -4.68 45.11
N LEU A 305 10.12 -3.36 45.26
CA LEU A 305 11.06 -2.55 44.46
C LEU A 305 12.48 -3.17 44.39
N LYS A 306 12.98 -3.64 45.53
CA LYS A 306 14.30 -4.31 45.66
C LYS A 306 14.40 -5.59 44.80
N LYS A 307 13.30 -6.27 44.49
CA LYS A 307 13.27 -7.44 43.59
C LYS A 307 13.27 -7.02 42.12
N CYS A 308 12.47 -6.00 41.76
CA CYS A 308 12.44 -5.42 40.41
C CYS A 308 13.83 -4.91 39.98
N GLU A 309 14.49 -4.13 40.82
CA GLU A 309 15.86 -3.66 40.55
C GLU A 309 16.84 -4.82 40.37
N LYS A 310 16.75 -5.88 41.18
CA LYS A 310 17.62 -7.07 41.05
C LYS A 310 17.37 -7.80 39.73
N ALA A 311 16.12 -7.86 39.25
CA ALA A 311 15.81 -8.41 37.93
C ALA A 311 16.39 -7.53 36.81
N TYR A 312 16.17 -6.22 36.86
CA TYR A 312 16.71 -5.28 35.86
C TYR A 312 18.25 -5.26 35.82
N LYS A 313 18.91 -5.30 36.99
CA LYS A 313 20.37 -5.39 37.11
C LYS A 313 20.91 -6.70 36.50
N LYS A 314 20.18 -7.82 36.57
CA LYS A 314 20.55 -9.07 35.87
C LYS A 314 20.47 -8.92 34.35
N ILE A 315 19.42 -8.27 33.83
CA ILE A 315 19.27 -7.97 32.40
C ILE A 315 20.42 -7.08 31.91
N LYS A 316 20.72 -5.97 32.61
CA LYS A 316 21.85 -5.09 32.26
C LYS A 316 23.21 -5.82 32.30
N LYS A 317 23.44 -6.68 33.29
CA LYS A 317 24.66 -7.50 33.38
C LYS A 317 24.75 -8.51 32.22
N TRP A 318 23.62 -9.08 31.80
CA TRP A 318 23.57 -9.97 30.63
C TRP A 318 23.88 -9.22 29.33
N ARG A 319 23.22 -8.09 29.06
CA ARG A 319 23.49 -7.26 27.86
C ARG A 319 24.96 -6.84 27.75
N ARG A 320 25.59 -6.41 28.85
CA ARG A 320 27.02 -6.07 28.88
C ARG A 320 27.95 -7.25 28.59
N LYS A 321 27.54 -8.49 28.87
CA LYS A 321 28.34 -9.69 28.62
C LYS A 321 28.32 -10.12 27.15
N TYR A 322 27.25 -9.81 26.42
CA TYR A 322 26.99 -10.29 25.05
C TYR A 322 27.00 -9.17 23.98
N ASP A 323 27.53 -7.98 24.32
CA ASP A 323 27.77 -6.80 23.46
C ASP A 323 26.77 -6.59 22.29
N ILE A 324 25.52 -6.33 22.65
CA ILE A 324 24.38 -6.29 21.72
C ILE A 324 24.37 -5.01 20.85
N HIS A 325 25.33 -4.09 21.03
CA HIS A 325 25.39 -2.84 20.27
C HIS A 325 25.60 -3.01 18.74
N LYS A 326 25.90 -4.22 18.26
CA LYS A 326 26.11 -4.50 16.82
C LYS A 326 25.03 -5.34 16.13
N SER A 327 24.19 -6.10 16.82
CA SER A 327 23.08 -6.86 16.22
C SER A 327 22.14 -7.51 17.26
N LYS A 328 20.84 -7.65 16.93
CA LYS A 328 19.93 -8.57 17.63
C LYS A 328 20.28 -10.03 17.25
N VAL A 329 21.17 -10.66 18.02
CA VAL A 329 21.48 -12.09 17.81
C VAL A 329 20.44 -12.95 18.52
N TYR A 330 19.47 -13.46 17.77
CA TYR A 330 18.53 -14.46 18.26
C TYR A 330 19.27 -15.78 18.53
N THR A 331 19.35 -16.17 19.80
CA THR A 331 19.95 -17.44 20.26
C THR A 331 18.91 -18.21 21.08
N SER A 332 18.62 -19.43 20.67
CA SER A 332 17.75 -20.38 21.39
C SER A 332 18.14 -21.80 20.99
N GLY A 333 17.71 -22.81 21.76
CA GLY A 333 17.94 -24.22 21.40
C GLY A 333 17.40 -24.55 20.01
N TYR A 334 16.20 -24.06 19.68
CA TYR A 334 15.62 -24.18 18.34
C TYR A 334 16.47 -23.52 17.23
N VAL A 335 17.12 -22.39 17.51
CA VAL A 335 18.00 -21.74 16.51
C VAL A 335 19.28 -22.54 16.29
N GLU A 336 19.86 -23.15 17.32
CA GLU A 336 21.02 -24.04 17.15
C GLU A 336 20.62 -25.32 16.40
N PHE A 337 19.53 -25.98 16.80
CA PHE A 337 18.94 -27.11 16.08
C PHE A 337 18.67 -26.78 14.60
N SER A 338 18.04 -25.64 14.31
CA SER A 338 17.74 -25.19 12.95
C SER A 338 19.00 -24.86 12.12
N LYS A 339 20.21 -24.77 12.70
CA LYS A 339 21.46 -24.67 11.92
C LYS A 339 21.90 -26.02 11.36
N GLU A 340 21.61 -27.11 12.06
CA GLU A 340 21.95 -28.47 11.63
C GLU A 340 21.06 -28.88 10.44
N TYR A 341 19.78 -28.51 10.47
CA TYR A 341 18.78 -28.78 9.42
C TYR A 341 18.63 -27.64 8.39
N ARG A 342 19.76 -27.06 7.95
CA ARG A 342 19.73 -26.02 6.89
C ARG A 342 19.39 -26.62 5.53
N GLY A 343 18.28 -26.17 4.95
CA GLY A 343 17.82 -26.57 3.61
C GLY A 343 16.51 -27.37 3.63
N THR A 344 16.10 -27.91 4.77
CA THR A 344 14.76 -28.51 4.93
C THR A 344 13.68 -27.44 5.12
N PRO A 345 12.44 -27.66 4.62
CA PRO A 345 11.35 -26.70 4.78
C PRO A 345 10.96 -26.51 6.25
N LYS A 346 10.61 -25.26 6.61
CA LYS A 346 10.35 -24.80 7.98
C LYS A 346 9.41 -25.72 8.78
N GLU A 347 8.32 -26.17 8.17
CA GLU A 347 7.31 -27.00 8.82
C GLU A 347 7.87 -28.35 9.29
N LYS A 348 8.79 -28.96 8.52
CA LYS A 348 9.44 -30.22 8.90
C LYS A 348 10.39 -29.99 10.08
N VAL A 349 11.17 -28.90 10.06
CA VAL A 349 12.05 -28.52 11.18
C VAL A 349 11.26 -28.25 12.46
N GLN A 350 10.09 -27.61 12.35
CA GLN A 350 9.21 -27.38 13.50
C GLN A 350 8.66 -28.70 14.06
N LYS A 351 8.15 -29.61 13.21
CA LYS A 351 7.68 -30.93 13.64
C LYS A 351 8.78 -31.72 14.34
N MET A 352 9.95 -31.85 13.72
CA MET A 352 11.12 -32.53 14.32
C MET A 352 11.50 -31.95 15.69
N TRP A 353 11.46 -30.61 15.86
CA TRP A 353 11.72 -30.01 17.18
C TRP A 353 10.65 -30.35 18.23
N PHE A 354 9.39 -30.44 17.83
CA PHE A 354 8.28 -30.86 18.71
C PHE A 354 8.24 -32.37 18.96
N GLU A 355 8.90 -33.17 18.13
CA GLU A 355 9.08 -34.63 18.30
C GLU A 355 10.27 -34.99 19.20
N LEU A 356 11.31 -34.14 19.31
CA LEU A 356 12.43 -34.33 20.25
C LEU A 356 11.98 -34.47 21.71
N THR A 357 12.71 -35.26 22.48
CA THR A 357 12.56 -35.35 23.93
C THR A 357 13.05 -34.08 24.64
N ASP A 358 12.57 -33.82 25.86
CA ASP A 358 12.97 -32.65 26.64
C ASP A 358 14.46 -32.69 27.07
N GLU A 359 15.06 -33.88 27.15
CA GLU A 359 16.49 -34.05 27.41
C GLU A 359 17.34 -33.58 26.21
N GLU A 360 16.98 -34.01 25.00
CA GLU A 360 17.65 -33.56 23.76
C GLU A 360 17.48 -32.06 23.55
N ARG A 361 16.26 -31.52 23.78
CA ARG A 361 16.02 -30.07 23.78
C ARG A 361 16.90 -29.35 24.79
N TYR A 362 17.08 -29.91 25.99
CA TYR A 362 17.95 -29.33 27.01
C TYR A 362 19.41 -29.27 26.53
N GLU A 363 19.91 -30.28 25.82
CA GLU A 363 21.24 -30.19 25.20
C GLU A 363 21.34 -29.02 24.22
N TYR A 364 20.37 -28.85 23.31
CA TYR A 364 20.36 -27.73 22.37
C TYR A 364 20.26 -26.38 23.11
N HIS A 365 19.50 -26.31 24.21
CA HIS A 365 19.46 -25.13 25.08
C HIS A 365 20.75 -24.88 25.88
N SER A 366 21.55 -25.92 26.13
CA SER A 366 22.88 -25.81 26.76
C SER A 366 23.99 -25.48 25.75
N LYS A 367 23.86 -25.91 24.49
CA LYS A 367 24.71 -25.52 23.36
C LYS A 367 24.44 -24.05 22.98
N ALA A 368 23.18 -23.61 23.05
CA ALA A 368 22.80 -22.22 22.86
C ALA A 368 23.37 -21.29 23.94
N GLY A 369 23.74 -20.06 23.55
CA GLY A 369 24.12 -19.03 24.50
C GLY A 369 23.00 -18.77 25.52
N LYS A 370 23.35 -18.63 26.80
CA LYS A 370 22.38 -18.43 27.89
C LYS A 370 21.42 -17.28 27.54
N ALA A 371 20.14 -17.58 27.41
CA ALA A 371 19.11 -16.65 26.94
C ALA A 371 19.06 -15.36 27.79
N CYS A 372 18.53 -14.28 27.18
CA CYS A 372 18.21 -13.05 27.90
C CYS A 372 17.27 -13.39 29.07
N PRO A 373 17.54 -12.91 30.31
CA PRO A 373 16.58 -13.05 31.38
C PRO A 373 15.23 -12.42 30.98
N ALA A 374 14.15 -13.11 31.34
CA ALA A 374 12.76 -12.63 31.22
C ALA A 374 12.62 -11.18 31.69
N ALA A 375 11.70 -10.44 31.06
CA ALA A 375 11.53 -9.02 31.35
C ALA A 375 11.10 -8.77 32.81
N VAL A 376 11.39 -7.59 33.35
CA VAL A 376 11.16 -7.30 34.79
C VAL A 376 9.68 -7.39 35.12
N ASP A 377 8.89 -6.81 34.21
CA ASP A 377 7.46 -6.79 34.16
C ASP A 377 6.87 -8.16 33.81
N GLU A 378 7.48 -8.97 32.94
CA GLU A 378 7.05 -10.37 32.70
C GLU A 378 7.16 -11.23 33.97
N LYS A 379 8.27 -11.08 34.71
CA LYS A 379 8.57 -11.89 35.90
C LYS A 379 7.81 -11.48 37.17
N MET A 380 7.49 -10.20 37.32
CA MET A 380 6.88 -9.63 38.52
C MET A 380 5.49 -9.11 38.19
N ASN A 381 4.47 -9.35 39.03
CA ASN A 381 3.13 -8.83 38.76
C ASN A 381 3.19 -7.30 38.59
N PRO A 382 2.88 -6.76 37.38
CA PRO A 382 3.07 -5.35 37.10
C PRO A 382 2.27 -4.45 38.05
N ASN A 383 1.10 -4.90 38.49
CA ASN A 383 0.14 -4.13 39.30
C ASN A 383 0.46 -4.14 40.80
N ARG A 384 1.39 -5.00 41.25
CA ARG A 384 1.83 -5.09 42.65
C ARG A 384 3.28 -4.67 42.86
N SER A 385 4.13 -4.74 41.84
CA SER A 385 5.57 -4.52 41.99
C SER A 385 6.02 -3.18 41.38
N LEU A 386 6.48 -2.26 42.21
CA LEU A 386 7.00 -0.96 41.78
C LEU A 386 8.29 -1.17 40.96
N GLY A 387 8.38 -0.49 39.80
CA GLY A 387 9.49 -0.68 38.85
C GLY A 387 9.35 -1.90 37.93
N ALA A 388 8.24 -2.64 37.99
CA ALA A 388 7.87 -3.63 36.97
C ALA A 388 7.32 -2.92 35.71
N LEU A 389 8.20 -2.20 35.01
CA LEU A 389 7.91 -1.44 33.81
C LEU A 389 8.53 -2.09 32.56
N PRO A 390 8.01 -1.78 31.35
CA PRO A 390 8.58 -2.23 30.09
C PRO A 390 10.07 -1.93 29.99
N GLN A 391 10.84 -2.88 29.46
CA GLN A 391 12.30 -2.81 29.41
C GLN A 391 12.82 -1.52 28.75
N LYS A 392 12.20 -1.10 27.64
CA LYS A 392 12.54 0.13 26.91
C LYS A 392 12.36 1.38 27.79
N LEU A 393 11.27 1.45 28.56
CA LEU A 393 10.99 2.58 29.45
C LEU A 393 11.98 2.62 30.63
N LEU A 394 12.38 1.46 31.16
CA LEU A 394 13.44 1.39 32.18
C LEU A 394 14.80 1.84 31.63
N ASP A 395 15.10 1.51 30.37
CA ASP A 395 16.31 1.96 29.68
C ASP A 395 16.28 3.48 29.47
N ASP A 396 15.20 4.04 28.92
CA ASP A 396 14.99 5.49 28.74
C ASP A 396 15.14 6.27 30.06
N ILE A 397 14.60 5.74 31.18
CA ILE A 397 14.69 6.36 32.51
C ILE A 397 16.13 6.40 33.01
N ASP A 398 16.86 5.29 32.94
CA ASP A 398 18.24 5.25 33.42
C ASP A 398 19.20 6.04 32.51
N ASP A 399 18.99 6.03 31.19
CA ASP A 399 19.76 6.85 30.24
C ASP A 399 19.57 8.35 30.52
N TYR A 400 18.33 8.77 30.82
CA TYR A 400 18.04 10.14 31.23
C TYR A 400 18.74 10.51 32.56
N ILE A 401 18.66 9.63 33.56
CA ILE A 401 19.30 9.84 34.86
C ILE A 401 20.83 9.93 34.71
N CYS A 402 21.45 9.07 33.91
CA CYS A 402 22.88 9.13 33.62
C CYS A 402 23.30 10.41 32.89
N ARG A 403 22.47 10.93 31.98
CA ARG A 403 22.71 12.24 31.34
C ARG A 403 22.63 13.37 32.37
N LYS A 404 21.50 13.49 33.08
CA LYS A 404 21.29 14.54 34.10
C LYS A 404 22.35 14.52 35.21
N SER A 405 22.80 13.34 35.66
CA SER A 405 23.86 13.23 36.69
C SER A 405 25.21 13.83 36.27
N THR A 406 25.41 14.09 34.97
CA THR A 406 26.61 14.71 34.41
C THR A 406 26.47 16.23 34.25
N THR A 407 25.25 16.78 34.36
CA THR A 407 24.94 18.16 33.95
C THR A 407 24.40 19.04 35.09
N ASP A 408 23.57 18.51 36.00
CA ASP A 408 23.01 19.27 37.14
C ASP A 408 22.78 18.39 38.37
N ALA A 409 23.11 18.91 39.56
CA ALA A 409 23.01 18.18 40.83
C ALA A 409 21.82 18.61 41.73
N ASP A 410 20.97 19.53 41.28
CA ASP A 410 19.95 20.19 42.12
C ASP A 410 18.68 19.34 42.36
N ILE A 411 18.53 18.24 41.64
CA ILE A 411 17.38 17.32 41.73
C ILE A 411 17.83 15.98 42.32
N SER A 412 17.12 15.49 43.35
CA SER A 412 17.32 14.13 43.86
C SER A 412 16.90 13.09 42.80
N LEU A 413 17.88 12.60 42.03
CA LEU A 413 17.67 11.71 40.89
C LEU A 413 17.00 10.38 41.28
N ASP A 414 17.27 9.86 42.47
CA ASP A 414 16.60 8.65 42.97
C ASP A 414 15.13 8.91 43.32
N THR A 415 14.85 10.06 43.94
CA THR A 415 13.49 10.54 44.18
C THR A 415 12.72 10.73 42.87
N PHE A 416 13.38 11.19 41.80
CA PHE A 416 12.80 11.28 40.46
C PHE A 416 12.51 9.89 39.88
N ARG A 417 13.49 8.97 39.89
CA ARG A 417 13.36 7.59 39.43
C ARG A 417 12.13 6.91 40.06
N LYS A 418 12.01 6.98 41.38
CA LYS A 418 10.86 6.45 42.14
C LYS A 418 9.55 7.10 41.71
N SER A 419 9.54 8.42 41.51
CA SER A 419 8.35 9.15 41.04
C SER A 419 7.93 8.74 39.62
N LEU A 420 8.88 8.43 38.73
CA LEU A 420 8.60 7.88 37.40
C LEU A 420 8.12 6.42 37.45
N TYR A 421 8.61 5.59 38.38
CA TYR A 421 8.09 4.23 38.58
C TYR A 421 6.63 4.25 39.04
N TRP A 422 6.30 5.13 40.00
CA TRP A 422 4.93 5.35 40.44
C TRP A 422 4.05 5.88 39.28
N LYS A 423 4.59 6.75 38.43
CA LYS A 423 3.85 7.25 37.26
C LYS A 423 3.60 6.15 36.24
N GLY A 424 4.62 5.37 35.88
CA GLY A 424 4.49 4.25 34.95
C GLY A 424 3.44 3.24 35.41
N MET A 425 3.42 2.90 36.71
CA MET A 425 2.40 2.03 37.28
C MET A 425 0.97 2.63 37.17
N ARG A 426 0.81 3.93 37.37
CA ARG A 426 -0.49 4.61 37.17
C ARG A 426 -0.88 4.85 35.70
N CYS A 427 0.05 4.67 34.76
CA CYS A 427 -0.17 4.85 33.33
C CYS A 427 -0.58 3.56 32.61
N ARG A 428 -0.95 2.50 33.35
CA ARG A 428 -1.40 1.22 32.81
C ARG A 428 -2.85 1.27 32.33
N VAL A 429 -3.19 0.32 31.46
CA VAL A 429 -4.57 -0.03 31.12
C VAL A 429 -5.32 -0.50 32.37
N ASP A 430 -6.58 -0.11 32.54
CA ASP A 430 -7.37 -0.52 33.70
C ASP A 430 -8.10 -1.87 33.39
N PRO A 431 -8.19 -2.82 34.34
CA PRO A 431 -8.97 -4.03 34.14
C PRO A 431 -10.46 -3.72 33.88
N GLY A 432 -11.05 -4.40 32.89
CA GLY A 432 -12.39 -4.11 32.37
C GLY A 432 -12.42 -3.10 31.22
N GLU A 433 -11.28 -2.58 30.78
CA GLU A 433 -11.20 -1.65 29.65
C GLU A 433 -11.38 -2.38 28.29
N ASN A 434 -12.34 -1.91 27.48
CA ASN A 434 -12.69 -2.47 26.17
C ASN A 434 -11.65 -2.07 25.10
N VAL A 435 -10.44 -2.60 25.23
CA VAL A 435 -9.29 -2.29 24.39
C VAL A 435 -9.52 -2.56 22.90
N GLY A 436 -10.34 -3.55 22.55
CA GLY A 436 -10.66 -3.82 21.15
C GLY A 436 -11.50 -2.73 20.48
N LEU A 437 -12.50 -2.18 21.18
CA LEU A 437 -13.27 -1.03 20.69
C LEU A 437 -12.39 0.21 20.52
N LEU A 438 -11.48 0.47 21.47
CA LEU A 438 -10.53 1.58 21.38
C LEU A 438 -9.57 1.42 20.20
N ALA A 439 -9.04 0.22 19.96
CA ALA A 439 -8.20 -0.09 18.81
C ALA A 439 -8.97 0.07 17.49
N ALA A 440 -10.20 -0.46 17.41
CA ALA A 440 -11.07 -0.35 16.23
C ALA A 440 -11.38 1.10 15.87
N GLN A 441 -11.72 1.93 16.86
CA GLN A 441 -11.97 3.37 16.66
C GLN A 441 -10.69 4.10 16.26
N SER A 442 -9.55 3.77 16.86
CA SER A 442 -8.24 4.38 16.55
C SER A 442 -7.74 4.07 15.14
N ILE A 443 -8.24 3.01 14.49
CA ILE A 443 -7.98 2.70 13.07
C ILE A 443 -9.05 3.34 12.18
N GLY A 444 -10.33 3.22 12.56
CA GLY A 444 -11.48 3.68 11.77
C GLY A 444 -11.60 5.20 11.65
N GLU A 445 -11.52 5.94 12.75
CA GLU A 445 -11.67 7.41 12.74
C GLU A 445 -10.60 8.08 11.86
N PRO A 446 -9.29 7.80 12.00
CA PRO A 446 -8.29 8.36 11.08
C PRO A 446 -8.50 7.93 9.63
N SER A 447 -8.99 6.72 9.37
CA SER A 447 -9.33 6.28 8.00
C SER A 447 -10.46 7.13 7.39
N THR A 448 -11.49 7.47 8.16
CA THR A 448 -12.51 8.42 7.69
C THR A 448 -11.94 9.83 7.48
N GLN A 449 -11.04 10.29 8.36
CA GLN A 449 -10.42 11.60 8.23
C GLN A 449 -9.45 11.70 7.03
N MET A 450 -8.74 10.62 6.73
CA MET A 450 -7.88 10.48 5.53
C MET A 450 -8.68 10.65 4.24
N THR A 451 -9.95 10.21 4.22
CA THR A 451 -10.89 10.48 3.12
C THR A 451 -11.33 11.95 3.08
N LEU A 452 -11.80 12.49 4.22
CA LEU A 452 -12.40 13.83 4.26
C LEU A 452 -11.37 14.95 4.00
N ASN A 453 -10.12 14.73 4.39
CA ASN A 453 -9.04 15.70 4.19
C ASN A 453 -8.67 15.90 2.70
N THR A 454 -9.04 14.98 1.80
CA THR A 454 -8.75 15.11 0.36
C THR A 454 -9.35 16.38 -0.24
N PHE A 455 -10.50 16.83 0.25
CA PHE A 455 -11.12 18.09 -0.17
C PHE A 455 -10.22 19.32 0.05
N HIS A 456 -9.35 19.30 1.06
CA HIS A 456 -8.43 20.40 1.35
C HIS A 456 -7.11 20.35 0.57
N PHE A 457 -6.84 19.25 -0.15
CA PHE A 457 -5.63 19.06 -0.97
C PHE A 457 -5.94 18.84 -2.46
N ALA A 458 -7.21 19.00 -2.86
CA ALA A 458 -7.65 18.87 -4.24
C ALA A 458 -6.79 19.71 -5.21
N GLY A 459 -6.23 19.05 -6.22
CA GLY A 459 -5.35 19.65 -7.21
C GLY A 459 -3.84 19.48 -6.97
N ARG A 460 -3.37 18.88 -5.85
CA ARG A 460 -1.96 18.47 -5.66
C ARG A 460 -1.84 16.98 -5.35
N GLY A 461 -1.27 16.20 -6.28
CA GLY A 461 -1.22 14.75 -6.24
C GLY A 461 -0.19 14.15 -5.29
N GLU A 462 0.82 14.94 -4.89
CA GLU A 462 1.82 14.55 -3.88
C GLU A 462 1.20 14.21 -2.51
N MET A 463 -0.03 14.67 -2.24
CA MET A 463 -0.74 14.48 -0.98
C MET A 463 -1.98 13.55 -1.11
N ASN A 464 -1.92 12.58 -2.01
CA ASN A 464 -2.96 11.54 -2.19
C ASN A 464 -2.97 10.50 -1.05
N VAL A 465 -3.34 10.97 0.15
CA VAL A 465 -3.53 10.20 1.39
C VAL A 465 -4.56 9.05 1.22
N THR A 466 -5.43 9.11 0.21
CA THR A 466 -6.47 8.10 -0.04
C THR A 466 -5.97 6.73 -0.52
N LEU A 467 -4.71 6.62 -0.97
CA LEU A 467 -4.11 5.33 -1.36
C LEU A 467 -4.05 4.32 -0.19
N GLY A 468 -4.10 4.79 1.06
CA GLY A 468 -4.08 3.92 2.24
C GLY A 468 -5.33 3.07 2.43
N ILE A 469 -6.53 3.56 2.06
CA ILE A 469 -7.80 2.88 2.41
C ILE A 469 -8.05 1.61 1.58
N PRO A 470 -7.83 1.58 0.25
CA PRO A 470 -7.87 0.34 -0.52
C PRO A 470 -6.90 -0.71 0.03
N ARG A 471 -5.69 -0.30 0.43
CA ARG A 471 -4.69 -1.18 1.03
C ARG A 471 -5.09 -1.67 2.43
N LEU A 472 -5.75 -0.84 3.24
CA LEU A 472 -6.32 -1.26 4.53
C LEU A 472 -7.46 -2.27 4.36
N ARG A 473 -8.36 -2.11 3.37
CA ARG A 473 -9.39 -3.12 3.03
C ARG A 473 -8.73 -4.45 2.61
N GLU A 474 -7.73 -4.38 1.74
CA GLU A 474 -6.99 -5.53 1.22
C GLU A 474 -6.27 -6.33 2.33
N ILE A 475 -5.70 -5.63 3.33
CA ILE A 475 -5.03 -6.25 4.48
C ILE A 475 -6.01 -6.77 5.53
N LEU A 476 -7.03 -5.98 5.91
CA LEU A 476 -7.84 -6.22 7.11
C LEU A 476 -9.20 -6.87 6.84
N MET A 477 -9.76 -6.74 5.63
CA MET A 477 -11.11 -7.24 5.32
C MET A 477 -11.07 -8.47 4.43
N THR A 478 -10.39 -8.39 3.28
CA THR A 478 -10.36 -9.50 2.31
C THR A 478 -9.19 -10.45 2.51
N ALA A 479 -8.14 -10.02 3.23
CA ALA A 479 -6.89 -10.78 3.42
C ALA A 479 -6.36 -11.40 2.11
N SER A 480 -6.45 -10.63 1.00
CA SER A 480 -6.34 -11.18 -0.36
C SER A 480 -4.97 -11.81 -0.62
N ASN A 481 -4.97 -13.05 -1.11
CA ASN A 481 -3.78 -13.68 -1.70
C ASN A 481 -3.32 -12.90 -2.96
N ASP A 482 -4.29 -12.44 -3.74
CA ASP A 482 -4.09 -11.67 -4.96
C ASP A 482 -4.05 -10.17 -4.62
N ILE A 483 -2.88 -9.73 -4.15
CA ILE A 483 -2.58 -8.32 -3.85
C ILE A 483 -2.41 -7.54 -5.16
N LYS A 484 -3.01 -6.36 -5.29
CA LYS A 484 -2.94 -5.55 -6.53
C LYS A 484 -1.54 -5.07 -6.89
N THR A 485 -0.73 -4.74 -5.88
CA THR A 485 0.66 -4.29 -6.04
C THR A 485 1.58 -5.03 -5.06
N PRO A 486 1.94 -6.30 -5.32
CA PRO A 486 2.82 -7.05 -4.45
C PRO A 486 4.26 -6.53 -4.59
N SER A 487 4.88 -6.18 -3.46
CA SER A 487 6.25 -5.66 -3.40
C SER A 487 7.09 -6.43 -2.38
N ALA A 488 8.41 -6.50 -2.62
CA ALA A 488 9.35 -7.20 -1.75
C ALA A 488 10.69 -6.44 -1.68
N GLU A 489 11.18 -6.20 -0.46
CA GLU A 489 12.44 -5.49 -0.21
C GLU A 489 13.61 -6.46 -0.01
N ILE A 490 14.43 -6.62 -1.05
CA ILE A 490 15.59 -7.51 -1.03
C ILE A 490 16.80 -6.78 -0.43
N HIS A 491 17.11 -7.11 0.82
CA HIS A 491 18.22 -6.50 1.56
C HIS A 491 19.58 -7.04 1.08
N ILE A 492 20.48 -6.13 0.71
CA ILE A 492 21.80 -6.44 0.14
C ILE A 492 22.82 -6.61 1.28
N LYS A 493 23.76 -7.56 1.13
CA LYS A 493 24.83 -7.77 2.14
C LYS A 493 25.81 -6.59 2.15
N PRO A 494 26.24 -6.11 3.35
CA PRO A 494 27.24 -5.05 3.44
C PRO A 494 28.57 -5.49 2.79
N GLY A 495 29.18 -4.60 2.01
CA GLY A 495 30.40 -4.88 1.23
C GLY A 495 30.16 -5.42 -0.19
N THR A 496 28.91 -5.53 -0.65
CA THR A 496 28.60 -5.90 -2.05
C THR A 496 28.90 -4.72 -3.00
N SER A 497 29.58 -4.97 -4.13
CA SER A 497 29.87 -3.94 -5.14
C SER A 497 28.65 -3.53 -5.97
N SER A 498 28.61 -2.28 -6.45
CA SER A 498 27.50 -1.76 -7.27
C SER A 498 27.26 -2.61 -8.53
N GLU A 499 28.33 -3.08 -9.18
CA GLU A 499 28.25 -3.97 -10.35
C GLU A 499 27.54 -5.28 -10.04
N ARG A 500 27.76 -5.86 -8.84
CA ARG A 500 27.07 -7.09 -8.43
C ARG A 500 25.60 -6.82 -8.11
N ILE A 501 25.27 -5.65 -7.55
CA ILE A 501 23.89 -5.21 -7.34
C ILE A 501 23.16 -5.06 -8.66
N GLU A 502 23.77 -4.43 -9.67
CA GLU A 502 23.22 -4.37 -11.03
C GLU A 502 23.06 -5.75 -11.65
N THR A 503 24.02 -6.65 -11.45
CA THR A 503 23.93 -8.02 -11.95
C THR A 503 22.72 -8.75 -11.35
N ILE A 504 22.50 -8.63 -10.03
CA ILE A 504 21.33 -9.19 -9.35
C ILE A 504 20.02 -8.55 -9.88
N LYS A 505 20.00 -7.22 -10.10
CA LYS A 505 18.85 -6.52 -10.70
C LYS A 505 18.54 -7.02 -12.12
N ARG A 506 19.55 -7.38 -12.91
CA ARG A 506 19.41 -7.98 -14.25
C ARG A 506 18.94 -9.43 -14.17
N GLU A 507 19.42 -10.22 -13.22
CA GLU A 507 19.01 -11.62 -13.00
C GLU A 507 17.54 -11.74 -12.51
N LEU A 508 17.08 -10.83 -11.65
CA LEU A 508 15.70 -10.80 -11.14
C LEU A 508 14.70 -10.11 -12.08
N GLY A 509 15.16 -9.34 -13.06
CA GLY A 509 14.31 -8.64 -14.02
C GLY A 509 13.59 -9.63 -14.95
N ARG A 510 12.26 -9.63 -14.94
CA ARG A 510 11.47 -10.34 -15.96
C ARG A 510 11.60 -9.61 -17.29
N ILE A 511 12.02 -10.34 -18.32
CA ILE A 511 12.26 -9.81 -19.67
C ILE A 511 11.25 -10.46 -20.62
N TYR A 512 10.54 -9.64 -21.39
CA TYR A 512 9.50 -10.11 -22.30
C TYR A 512 10.03 -10.24 -23.73
N LEU A 513 9.59 -11.26 -24.47
CA LEU A 513 10.03 -11.46 -25.86
C LEU A 513 9.72 -10.23 -26.76
N LYS A 514 8.65 -9.47 -26.45
CA LYS A 514 8.31 -8.21 -27.14
C LYS A 514 9.43 -7.16 -27.09
N GLU A 515 10.26 -7.16 -26.04
CA GLU A 515 11.39 -6.22 -25.85
C GLU A 515 12.65 -6.63 -26.64
N LEU A 516 12.65 -7.85 -27.20
CA LEU A 516 13.73 -8.43 -27.99
C LEU A 516 13.41 -8.47 -29.49
N ILE A 517 12.13 -8.37 -29.87
CA ILE A 517 11.67 -8.39 -31.26
C ILE A 517 11.71 -6.99 -31.83
N LYS A 518 12.40 -6.84 -32.96
CA LYS A 518 12.39 -5.62 -33.78
C LYS A 518 11.21 -5.61 -34.76
N LYS A 519 10.97 -6.75 -35.41
CA LYS A 519 9.89 -6.94 -36.39
C LYS A 519 9.37 -8.36 -36.34
N PHE A 520 8.07 -8.53 -36.51
CA PHE A 520 7.43 -9.82 -36.69
C PHE A 520 6.58 -9.75 -37.95
N THR A 521 6.81 -10.65 -38.90
CA THR A 521 6.03 -10.76 -40.13
C THR A 521 5.51 -12.17 -40.29
N ILE A 522 4.29 -12.29 -40.81
CA ILE A 522 3.60 -13.55 -41.09
C ILE A 522 3.25 -13.50 -42.57
N ASP A 523 3.82 -14.40 -43.36
CA ASP A 523 3.43 -14.56 -44.77
C ASP A 523 2.51 -15.79 -44.88
N GLU A 524 1.23 -15.57 -45.23
CA GLU A 524 0.23 -16.64 -45.40
C GLU A 524 0.21 -17.13 -46.85
N ARG A 525 0.23 -18.45 -47.04
CA ARG A 525 0.07 -19.11 -48.34
C ARG A 525 -1.04 -20.14 -48.25
N ILE A 526 -2.00 -20.09 -49.16
CA ILE A 526 -3.12 -21.03 -49.23
C ILE A 526 -3.01 -21.79 -50.55
N ASN A 527 -3.06 -23.12 -50.49
CA ASN A 527 -3.29 -23.95 -51.66
C ASN A 527 -4.75 -24.40 -51.69
N LEU A 528 -5.40 -24.22 -52.84
CA LEU A 528 -6.79 -24.58 -53.10
C LEU A 528 -6.93 -25.62 -54.22
N ASP A 529 -5.82 -26.21 -54.70
CA ASP A 529 -5.86 -27.30 -55.67
C ASP A 529 -6.61 -28.50 -55.09
N GLY A 530 -7.63 -28.97 -55.80
CA GLY A 530 -8.64 -29.94 -55.33
C GLY A 530 -8.16 -31.37 -55.05
N LYS A 531 -6.85 -31.58 -54.84
CA LYS A 531 -6.27 -32.82 -54.32
C LYS A 531 -5.81 -32.68 -52.86
N GLU A 532 -5.26 -31.53 -52.47
CA GLU A 532 -4.84 -31.24 -51.09
C GLU A 532 -4.97 -29.75 -50.79
N THR A 533 -5.96 -29.39 -49.96
CA THR A 533 -6.10 -28.01 -49.47
C THR A 533 -5.27 -27.83 -48.20
N TRP A 534 -4.23 -27.00 -48.27
CA TRP A 534 -3.40 -26.66 -47.10
C TRP A 534 -3.21 -25.15 -46.97
N ARG A 535 -2.87 -24.72 -45.76
CA ARG A 535 -2.58 -23.33 -45.42
C ARG A 535 -1.28 -23.27 -44.62
N CYS A 536 -0.28 -22.61 -45.17
CA CYS A 536 1.04 -22.43 -44.57
C CYS A 536 1.20 -21.00 -44.05
N TYR A 537 1.82 -20.87 -42.89
CA TYR A 537 2.13 -19.58 -42.26
C TYR A 537 3.64 -19.48 -42.03
N ASP A 538 4.33 -18.68 -42.83
CA ASP A 538 5.76 -18.43 -42.66
C ASP A 538 5.98 -17.35 -41.59
N LEU A 539 6.34 -17.76 -40.38
CA LEU A 539 6.61 -16.86 -39.26
C LEU A 539 8.06 -16.37 -39.27
N ARG A 540 8.28 -15.07 -39.50
CA ARG A 540 9.62 -14.45 -39.51
C ARG A 540 9.78 -13.46 -38.37
N ILE A 541 10.64 -13.82 -37.41
CA ILE A 541 10.98 -13.02 -36.22
C ILE A 541 12.34 -12.34 -36.44
N GLU A 542 12.36 -11.01 -36.55
CA GLU A 542 13.60 -10.21 -36.58
C GLU A 542 13.95 -9.78 -35.15
N LEU A 543 15.05 -10.31 -34.60
CA LEU A 543 15.53 -9.98 -33.25
C LEU A 543 16.44 -8.74 -33.25
N LEU A 544 16.34 -7.91 -32.21
CA LEU A 544 17.19 -6.73 -31.99
C LEU A 544 18.67 -7.12 -31.81
N ARG A 545 19.56 -6.35 -32.46
CA ARG A 545 21.01 -6.51 -32.33
C ARG A 545 21.45 -6.13 -30.91
N THR A 546 22.50 -6.76 -30.40
CA THR A 546 22.95 -6.57 -29.01
C THR A 546 23.20 -5.10 -28.60
N LYS A 547 23.63 -4.24 -29.55
CA LYS A 547 23.85 -2.81 -29.31
C LYS A 547 22.54 -2.01 -29.18
N GLU A 548 21.51 -2.40 -29.93
CA GLU A 548 20.18 -1.77 -30.01
C GLU A 548 19.25 -2.19 -28.85
N ARG A 549 19.65 -3.17 -28.05
CA ARG A 549 18.90 -3.61 -26.86
C ARG A 549 19.09 -2.61 -25.71
N ILE A 550 18.00 -2.45 -24.94
CA ILE A 550 17.99 -1.76 -23.64
C ILE A 550 19.11 -2.33 -22.75
N GLU A 551 19.80 -1.45 -22.04
CA GLU A 551 21.04 -1.76 -21.31
C GLU A 551 20.93 -2.96 -20.36
N CYS A 552 19.81 -3.06 -19.63
CA CYS A 552 19.52 -4.19 -18.74
C CYS A 552 19.43 -5.56 -19.47
N ILE A 553 19.06 -5.58 -20.76
CA ILE A 553 18.81 -6.79 -21.57
C ILE A 553 20.04 -7.20 -22.41
N ARG A 554 21.06 -6.33 -22.52
CA ARG A 554 22.27 -6.57 -23.35
C ARG A 554 23.02 -7.86 -23.02
N HIS A 555 22.91 -8.35 -21.79
CA HIS A 555 23.62 -9.53 -21.28
C HIS A 555 23.10 -10.87 -21.82
N ILE A 556 21.92 -10.93 -22.46
CA ILE A 556 21.34 -12.21 -22.94
C ILE A 556 21.99 -12.68 -24.25
N SER A 557 22.56 -13.89 -24.22
CA SER A 557 23.10 -14.57 -25.41
C SER A 557 22.00 -14.91 -26.43
N ARG A 558 22.33 -14.87 -27.73
CA ARG A 558 21.35 -15.19 -28.80
C ARG A 558 20.85 -16.62 -28.71
N HIS A 559 21.72 -17.56 -28.34
CA HIS A 559 21.37 -18.97 -28.17
C HIS A 559 20.26 -19.15 -27.12
N ARG A 560 20.39 -18.52 -25.94
CA ARG A 560 19.36 -18.58 -24.88
C ARG A 560 17.99 -18.03 -25.35
N ILE A 561 17.98 -17.00 -26.20
CA ILE A 561 16.74 -16.46 -26.77
C ILE A 561 16.09 -17.50 -27.70
N LEU A 562 16.88 -18.13 -28.58
CA LEU A 562 16.37 -19.16 -29.50
C LEU A 562 15.81 -20.37 -28.74
N THR A 563 16.54 -20.89 -27.75
CA THR A 563 16.07 -22.03 -26.93
C THR A 563 14.76 -21.73 -26.19
N GLU A 564 14.57 -20.52 -25.66
CA GLU A 564 13.31 -20.12 -25.02
C GLU A 564 12.17 -19.92 -26.04
N VAL A 565 12.48 -19.45 -27.26
CA VAL A 565 11.50 -19.38 -28.35
C VAL A 565 11.05 -20.78 -28.77
N GLU A 566 11.98 -21.70 -29.00
CA GLU A 566 11.69 -23.10 -29.34
C GLU A 566 10.89 -23.80 -28.23
N ARG A 567 11.35 -23.70 -26.97
CA ARG A 567 10.75 -24.43 -25.83
C ARG A 567 9.39 -23.87 -25.40
N ARG A 568 9.23 -22.55 -25.34
CA ARG A 568 8.01 -21.90 -24.83
C ARG A 568 7.15 -21.28 -25.92
N PHE A 569 7.71 -20.44 -26.77
CA PHE A 569 6.93 -19.67 -27.74
C PHE A 569 6.27 -20.58 -28.79
N VAL A 570 6.98 -21.59 -29.31
CA VAL A 570 6.40 -22.56 -30.25
C VAL A 570 5.32 -23.43 -29.59
N LYS A 571 5.53 -23.97 -28.36
CA LYS A 571 4.48 -24.74 -27.64
C LYS A 571 3.23 -23.89 -27.37
N VAL A 572 3.41 -22.62 -26.96
CA VAL A 572 2.29 -21.69 -26.69
C VAL A 572 1.54 -21.31 -27.97
N ILE A 573 2.23 -21.05 -29.08
CA ILE A 573 1.58 -20.80 -30.38
C ILE A 573 0.85 -22.05 -30.88
N GLY A 574 1.47 -23.24 -30.77
CA GLY A 574 0.84 -24.50 -31.14
C GLY A 574 -0.47 -24.76 -30.38
N LYS A 575 -0.46 -24.64 -29.04
CA LYS A 575 -1.67 -24.77 -28.21
C LYS A 575 -2.72 -23.73 -28.63
N ARG A 576 -2.35 -22.46 -28.80
CA ARG A 576 -3.28 -21.39 -29.22
C ARG A 576 -3.86 -21.53 -30.63
N ILE A 577 -3.09 -22.06 -31.59
CA ILE A 577 -3.61 -22.36 -32.93
C ILE A 577 -4.60 -23.52 -32.83
N SER A 578 -4.26 -24.60 -32.11
CA SER A 578 -5.14 -25.76 -31.90
C SER A 578 -6.46 -25.37 -31.24
N ASP A 579 -6.40 -24.60 -30.14
CA ASP A 579 -7.59 -24.07 -29.45
C ASP A 579 -8.46 -23.24 -30.39
N ARG A 580 -7.84 -22.35 -31.19
CA ARG A 580 -8.57 -21.48 -32.12
C ARG A 580 -9.16 -22.25 -33.31
N CYS A 581 -8.50 -23.30 -33.77
CA CYS A 581 -9.04 -24.22 -34.78
C CYS A 581 -10.29 -24.92 -34.24
N ARG A 582 -10.24 -25.46 -33.01
CA ARG A 582 -11.40 -26.07 -32.33
C ARG A 582 -12.57 -25.07 -32.22
N GLU A 583 -12.32 -23.87 -31.71
CA GLU A 583 -13.34 -22.80 -31.61
C GLU A 583 -14.01 -22.49 -32.96
N MET A 584 -13.25 -22.44 -34.07
CA MET A 584 -13.83 -22.21 -35.39
C MET A 584 -14.68 -23.40 -35.87
N THR A 585 -14.24 -24.64 -35.64
CA THR A 585 -15.00 -25.85 -35.99
C THR A 585 -16.31 -25.92 -35.20
N ASP A 586 -16.28 -25.63 -33.90
CA ASP A 586 -17.48 -25.60 -33.05
C ASP A 586 -18.46 -24.50 -33.50
N TYR A 587 -17.94 -23.31 -33.83
CA TYR A 587 -18.76 -22.21 -34.36
C TYR A 587 -19.40 -22.58 -35.71
N GLN A 588 -18.66 -23.24 -36.62
CA GLN A 588 -19.20 -23.73 -37.88
C GLN A 588 -20.25 -24.82 -37.65
N ALA A 589 -20.04 -25.75 -36.71
CA ALA A 589 -21.02 -26.77 -36.36
C ALA A 589 -22.32 -26.17 -35.79
N LEU A 590 -22.21 -25.13 -34.95
CA LEU A 590 -23.37 -24.37 -34.44
C LEU A 590 -24.11 -23.62 -35.56
N GLN A 591 -23.40 -22.98 -36.49
CA GLN A 591 -24.01 -22.33 -37.65
C GLN A 591 -24.71 -23.36 -38.56
N HIS A 592 -24.10 -24.52 -38.81
CA HIS A 592 -24.74 -25.60 -39.56
C HIS A 592 -25.96 -26.21 -38.85
N LYS A 593 -25.96 -26.32 -37.51
CA LYS A 593 -27.17 -26.67 -36.74
C LYS A 593 -28.26 -25.61 -36.88
N LYS A 594 -27.91 -24.32 -36.79
CA LYS A 594 -28.86 -23.21 -36.91
C LYS A 594 -29.48 -23.11 -38.32
N LEU A 595 -28.67 -23.31 -39.36
CA LEU A 595 -29.10 -23.42 -40.75
C LEU A 595 -29.96 -24.67 -41.02
N LYS A 596 -29.68 -25.80 -40.35
CA LYS A 596 -30.56 -26.98 -40.41
C LYS A 596 -31.92 -26.71 -39.75
N LEU A 597 -31.96 -26.04 -38.60
CA LEU A 597 -33.24 -25.63 -37.99
C LEU A 597 -34.01 -24.66 -38.88
N SER A 598 -33.36 -23.63 -39.45
CA SER A 598 -34.05 -22.66 -40.32
C SER A 598 -34.58 -23.32 -41.60
N ASN A 599 -33.83 -24.25 -42.19
CA ASN A 599 -34.29 -24.99 -43.37
C ASN A 599 -35.41 -25.97 -43.03
N LEU A 600 -35.46 -26.52 -41.82
CA LEU A 600 -36.57 -27.34 -41.35
C LEU A 600 -37.85 -26.50 -41.20
N THR A 601 -37.75 -25.27 -40.66
CA THR A 601 -38.89 -24.34 -40.54
C THR A 601 -39.37 -23.73 -41.86
N VAL A 602 -38.55 -23.75 -42.91
CA VAL A 602 -38.92 -23.30 -44.27
C VAL A 602 -39.44 -24.46 -45.13
N GLY A 603 -39.17 -25.71 -44.74
CA GLY A 603 -39.58 -26.92 -45.47
C GLY A 603 -40.99 -27.45 -45.14
N THR A 604 -41.66 -26.93 -44.10
CA THR A 604 -43.02 -27.31 -43.71
C THR A 604 -44.01 -26.17 -43.96
N GLY A 605 -44.33 -25.95 -45.24
CA GLY A 605 -45.59 -25.34 -45.63
C GLY A 605 -46.65 -26.43 -45.80
N ASP A 606 -47.74 -26.32 -45.06
CA ASP A 606 -49.01 -27.07 -45.16
C ASP A 606 -48.93 -28.60 -45.33
N GLU A 607 -49.16 -29.34 -44.24
CA GLU A 607 -50.24 -30.34 -44.15
C GLU A 607 -50.69 -30.52 -42.67
N GLU A 608 -51.93 -30.99 -42.49
CA GLU A 608 -52.66 -30.91 -41.22
C GLU A 608 -52.23 -31.92 -40.14
N ALA A 609 -52.40 -31.54 -38.86
CA ALA A 609 -52.11 -32.39 -37.71
C ALA A 609 -53.27 -33.32 -37.32
N PRO A 610 -52.99 -34.56 -36.89
CA PRO A 610 -53.86 -35.32 -35.99
C PRO A 610 -53.28 -35.49 -34.57
N LYS A 611 -54.14 -35.88 -33.62
CA LYS A 611 -53.97 -35.61 -32.18
C LYS A 611 -53.58 -36.84 -31.31
N SER A 612 -52.73 -36.55 -30.31
CA SER A 612 -52.86 -36.89 -28.88
C SER A 612 -52.69 -38.31 -28.30
N LYS A 613 -51.88 -38.35 -27.22
CA LYS A 613 -52.03 -39.09 -25.94
C LYS A 613 -51.84 -40.62 -26.00
N LYS A 614 -51.27 -41.29 -24.98
CA LYS A 614 -51.26 -41.03 -23.51
C LYS A 614 -50.08 -41.81 -22.86
N GLN A 615 -49.51 -41.31 -21.75
CA GLN A 615 -49.28 -41.99 -20.43
C GLN A 615 -48.68 -43.43 -20.39
N ASP A 616 -47.84 -43.88 -19.45
CA ASP A 616 -47.21 -43.44 -18.17
C ASP A 616 -45.85 -44.21 -18.05
N ASP A 617 -44.90 -44.07 -17.08
CA ASP A 617 -44.84 -43.40 -15.77
C ASP A 617 -43.37 -43.06 -15.32
N GLU A 618 -43.18 -42.70 -14.05
CA GLU A 618 -41.99 -42.25 -13.26
C GLU A 618 -40.93 -43.33 -12.87
N LEU A 619 -39.70 -43.08 -12.34
CA LEU A 619 -39.10 -42.10 -11.39
C LEU A 619 -37.62 -41.78 -11.81
N SER A 620 -36.86 -40.76 -11.37
CA SER A 620 -36.73 -40.07 -10.06
C SER A 620 -36.04 -38.68 -10.16
N SER A 621 -36.34 -37.78 -9.21
CA SER A 621 -35.73 -36.47 -8.84
C SER A 621 -34.19 -36.40 -8.72
N ASP A 622 -33.52 -35.23 -8.66
CA ASP A 622 -34.00 -33.84 -8.38
C ASP A 622 -33.09 -32.74 -9.00
N GLU A 623 -33.68 -31.72 -9.64
CA GLU A 623 -33.13 -30.35 -9.78
C GLU A 623 -34.29 -29.35 -9.88
N GLU A 624 -34.42 -28.42 -8.94
CA GLU A 624 -35.36 -27.29 -9.04
C GLU A 624 -34.63 -26.00 -9.47
N ALA A 625 -34.99 -25.48 -10.64
CA ALA A 625 -34.75 -24.08 -11.03
C ALA A 625 -35.97 -23.54 -11.78
N GLY A 626 -36.52 -22.44 -11.27
CA GLY A 626 -37.86 -21.92 -11.59
C GLY A 626 -38.22 -21.76 -13.07
N GLY A 627 -39.47 -22.10 -13.39
CA GLY A 627 -40.05 -21.95 -14.72
C GLY A 627 -40.14 -20.49 -15.17
N GLY A 628 -39.78 -20.24 -16.43
CA GLY A 628 -39.85 -18.92 -17.04
C GLY A 628 -41.28 -18.47 -17.34
N ILE A 629 -41.61 -17.25 -16.92
CA ILE A 629 -42.75 -16.47 -17.43
C ILE A 629 -42.16 -15.36 -18.30
N ASP A 630 -42.62 -15.25 -19.54
CA ASP A 630 -42.20 -14.15 -20.43
C ASP A 630 -42.66 -12.81 -19.85
N LEU A 631 -41.69 -11.93 -19.52
CA LEU A 631 -41.92 -10.59 -19.01
C LEU A 631 -41.73 -9.54 -20.11
N ASP A 632 -42.70 -8.65 -20.25
CA ASP A 632 -42.65 -7.52 -21.18
C ASP A 632 -41.45 -6.58 -20.94
N ALA A 633 -41.14 -5.75 -21.93
CA ALA A 633 -39.94 -4.90 -21.96
C ALA A 633 -39.78 -3.95 -20.74
N ASP A 634 -40.87 -3.48 -20.13
CA ASP A 634 -40.80 -2.70 -18.88
C ASP A 634 -40.62 -3.57 -17.63
N GLY A 635 -41.10 -4.82 -17.64
CA GLY A 635 -40.79 -5.83 -16.63
C GLY A 635 -39.29 -6.17 -16.64
N MET A 636 -38.69 -6.33 -17.82
CA MET A 636 -37.24 -6.47 -17.98
C MET A 636 -36.46 -5.23 -17.49
N ARG A 637 -36.99 -4.01 -17.62
CA ARG A 637 -36.35 -2.81 -17.05
C ARG A 637 -36.41 -2.77 -15.53
N ILE A 638 -37.52 -3.22 -14.93
CA ILE A 638 -37.67 -3.27 -13.47
C ILE A 638 -36.75 -4.36 -12.89
N LEU A 639 -36.71 -5.55 -13.50
CA LEU A 639 -35.77 -6.61 -13.13
C LEU A 639 -34.32 -6.14 -13.28
N LYS A 640 -34.00 -5.43 -14.37
CA LYS A 640 -32.67 -4.86 -14.57
C LYS A 640 -32.32 -3.80 -13.53
N ARG A 641 -33.26 -2.93 -13.12
CA ARG A 641 -33.03 -2.03 -11.97
C ARG A 641 -32.81 -2.78 -10.67
N HIS A 642 -33.55 -3.85 -10.39
CA HIS A 642 -33.29 -4.64 -9.18
C HIS A 642 -31.95 -5.39 -9.21
N LEU A 643 -31.45 -5.76 -10.40
CA LEU A 643 -30.09 -6.27 -10.59
C LEU A 643 -29.03 -5.15 -10.46
N ASP A 644 -29.27 -3.96 -11.01
CA ASP A 644 -28.37 -2.81 -10.91
C ASP A 644 -28.31 -2.28 -9.46
N ASP A 645 -29.44 -2.22 -8.74
CA ASP A 645 -29.54 -1.84 -7.31
C ASP A 645 -28.90 -2.89 -6.39
N ALA A 646 -28.91 -4.17 -6.79
CA ALA A 646 -28.18 -5.24 -6.10
C ALA A 646 -26.66 -5.15 -6.38
N ALA A 647 -26.27 -4.74 -7.60
CA ALA A 647 -24.87 -4.53 -7.97
C ALA A 647 -24.25 -3.29 -7.29
N GLU A 648 -25.03 -2.30 -6.84
CA GLU A 648 -24.51 -1.22 -5.97
C GLU A 648 -24.06 -1.75 -4.59
N TYR A 649 -24.47 -2.95 -4.19
CA TYR A 649 -23.88 -3.69 -3.05
C TYR A 649 -22.58 -4.42 -3.47
N GLU A 650 -21.54 -3.65 -3.86
CA GLU A 650 -20.17 -4.13 -4.19
C GLU A 650 -19.38 -4.72 -2.98
N GLY A 651 -20.05 -5.52 -2.14
CA GLY A 651 -19.47 -6.30 -1.06
C GLY A 651 -19.09 -7.71 -1.51
N GLU A 652 -20.02 -8.43 -2.14
CA GLU A 652 -19.98 -9.89 -2.29
C GLU A 652 -19.53 -10.37 -3.69
N GLU A 653 -19.74 -9.59 -4.77
CA GLU A 653 -19.32 -10.00 -6.12
C GLU A 653 -17.79 -10.05 -6.31
N ASP A 654 -17.04 -9.19 -5.61
CA ASP A 654 -15.57 -9.26 -5.60
C ASP A 654 -15.11 -10.61 -5.00
N GLU A 655 -15.78 -11.11 -3.96
CA GLU A 655 -15.43 -12.37 -3.30
C GLU A 655 -15.72 -13.58 -4.23
N GLN A 656 -16.89 -13.60 -4.88
CA GLN A 656 -17.23 -14.68 -5.83
C GLN A 656 -16.35 -14.67 -7.09
N ARG A 657 -15.96 -13.49 -7.60
CA ARG A 657 -15.01 -13.42 -8.73
C ARG A 657 -13.60 -13.84 -8.34
N ILE A 658 -13.16 -13.55 -7.12
CA ILE A 658 -11.86 -14.04 -6.62
C ILE A 658 -11.89 -15.57 -6.56
N VAL A 659 -12.91 -16.19 -5.96
CA VAL A 659 -13.06 -17.67 -5.89
C VAL A 659 -13.11 -18.31 -7.29
N LEU A 660 -13.90 -17.77 -8.21
CA LEU A 660 -13.97 -18.26 -9.61
C LEU A 660 -12.67 -18.03 -10.41
N SER A 661 -11.87 -17.03 -10.05
CA SER A 661 -10.56 -16.81 -10.65
C SER A 661 -9.50 -17.74 -10.07
N GLN A 662 -9.57 -18.05 -8.77
CA GLN A 662 -8.67 -18.98 -8.09
C GLN A 662 -8.90 -20.41 -8.58
N GLN A 663 -10.15 -20.87 -8.72
CA GLN A 663 -10.45 -22.16 -9.37
C GLN A 663 -9.86 -22.24 -10.79
N LYS A 664 -10.03 -21.20 -11.63
CA LYS A 664 -9.45 -21.21 -12.99
C LYS A 664 -7.92 -21.18 -13.02
N VAL A 665 -7.27 -20.55 -12.04
CA VAL A 665 -5.80 -20.55 -11.92
C VAL A 665 -5.29 -21.89 -11.37
N GLU A 666 -5.99 -22.49 -10.41
CA GLU A 666 -5.69 -23.84 -9.89
C GLU A 666 -5.89 -24.91 -10.97
N ASP A 667 -6.98 -24.87 -11.75
CA ASP A 667 -7.19 -25.76 -12.90
C ASP A 667 -6.05 -25.63 -13.92
N THR A 668 -5.66 -24.39 -14.26
CA THR A 668 -4.55 -24.13 -15.19
C THR A 668 -3.20 -24.60 -14.64
N PHE A 669 -3.00 -24.57 -13.32
CA PHE A 669 -1.76 -25.04 -12.67
C PHE A 669 -1.73 -26.57 -12.50
N MET A 670 -2.88 -27.18 -12.23
CA MET A 670 -3.08 -28.64 -12.19
C MET A 670 -2.86 -29.26 -13.59
N GLU A 671 -3.39 -28.67 -14.67
CA GLU A 671 -3.09 -29.10 -16.05
C GLU A 671 -1.60 -29.06 -16.38
N ILE A 672 -0.87 -28.04 -15.92
CA ILE A 672 0.59 -27.92 -16.15
C ILE A 672 1.37 -28.94 -15.32
N SER A 673 0.86 -29.33 -14.15
CA SER A 673 1.49 -30.30 -13.26
C SER A 673 1.32 -31.74 -13.77
N THR A 674 0.11 -32.10 -14.22
CA THR A 674 -0.21 -33.46 -14.70
C THR A 674 0.43 -33.80 -16.05
N GLU A 675 0.66 -32.83 -16.94
CA GLU A 675 1.48 -33.03 -18.16
C GLU A 675 2.95 -33.45 -17.86
N SER A 676 3.44 -33.30 -16.62
CA SER A 676 4.85 -33.61 -16.26
C SER A 676 5.08 -35.00 -15.67
N GLU A 677 4.02 -35.72 -15.28
CA GLU A 677 4.12 -37.08 -14.71
C GLU A 677 3.80 -38.20 -15.71
N SER A 678 3.26 -37.87 -16.89
CA SER A 678 2.79 -38.85 -17.89
C SER A 678 3.85 -39.39 -18.87
N GLU A 679 5.10 -38.93 -18.84
CA GLU A 679 6.19 -39.43 -19.72
C GLU A 679 7.03 -40.57 -19.12
N ASN A 680 6.70 -41.10 -17.93
CA ASN A 680 7.50 -42.12 -17.22
C ASN A 680 6.75 -43.45 -16.96
N ALA A 681 5.88 -43.88 -17.88
CA ALA A 681 5.12 -45.12 -17.71
C ALA A 681 4.90 -45.91 -19.02
N GLU A 682 5.96 -46.32 -19.72
CA GLU A 682 5.91 -47.49 -20.62
C GLU A 682 7.32 -48.04 -20.96
N ILE A 683 7.94 -48.76 -20.02
CA ILE A 683 8.99 -49.74 -20.33
C ILE A 683 8.63 -51.04 -19.60
N THR A 684 7.92 -51.93 -20.29
CA THR A 684 7.76 -53.33 -19.89
C THR A 684 9.04 -54.10 -20.22
N VAL A 685 9.73 -54.61 -19.22
CA VAL A 685 10.73 -55.67 -19.38
C VAL A 685 10.34 -56.82 -18.47
N GLU A 686 10.44 -58.03 -19.02
CA GLU A 686 9.93 -59.26 -18.44
C GLU A 686 10.69 -59.68 -17.18
N ARG A 687 10.02 -60.48 -16.35
CA ARG A 687 10.68 -61.24 -15.29
C ARG A 687 11.57 -62.31 -15.93
N ASP A 688 12.80 -62.39 -15.49
CA ASP A 688 13.39 -63.67 -15.08
C ASP A 688 14.45 -63.44 -14.00
N ALA A 689 14.46 -64.34 -13.02
CA ALA A 689 15.42 -64.33 -11.93
C ALA A 689 15.91 -65.76 -11.70
N ASP A 690 17.20 -66.00 -11.96
CA ASP A 690 18.08 -66.87 -11.17
C ASP A 690 19.45 -67.02 -11.86
N ALA A 691 20.53 -66.72 -11.14
CA ALA A 691 21.81 -67.45 -11.09
C ALA A 691 22.99 -66.57 -10.65
N ASN A 692 23.58 -66.92 -9.49
CA ASN A 692 24.98 -66.69 -9.08
C ASN A 692 25.55 -65.25 -9.05
N ASP A 693 26.71 -65.00 -8.46
CA ASP A 693 27.31 -65.46 -7.19
C ASP A 693 28.47 -64.47 -6.91
N SER A 694 28.93 -64.39 -5.66
CA SER A 694 30.14 -63.76 -5.13
C SER A 694 31.01 -62.86 -6.05
N SER A 695 31.34 -61.67 -5.51
CA SER A 695 32.66 -60.99 -5.54
C SER A 695 32.63 -59.53 -5.99
N LEU A 696 32.57 -58.60 -5.03
CA LEU A 696 33.04 -57.22 -5.22
C LEU A 696 33.37 -56.47 -3.90
N ASP A 697 33.84 -57.19 -2.89
CA ASP A 697 34.40 -56.60 -1.65
C ASP A 697 35.89 -56.17 -1.83
N ALA A 698 36.26 -55.79 -3.06
CA ALA A 698 37.65 -55.67 -3.50
C ALA A 698 37.88 -54.57 -4.56
N ARG A 699 37.35 -53.36 -4.35
CA ARG A 699 37.73 -52.17 -5.13
C ARG A 699 37.70 -50.82 -4.37
N LEU A 700 37.65 -50.85 -3.04
CA LEU A 700 37.84 -49.68 -2.16
C LEU A 700 39.32 -49.37 -1.84
N ARG A 701 40.27 -49.87 -2.65
CA ARG A 701 41.72 -49.64 -2.48
C ARG A 701 42.48 -49.55 -3.81
N SER A 702 42.19 -48.53 -4.62
CA SER A 702 43.03 -48.20 -5.80
C SER A 702 42.82 -46.79 -6.39
N GLN A 703 42.51 -45.77 -5.58
CA GLN A 703 42.48 -44.36 -6.03
C GLN A 703 43.12 -43.38 -5.01
N GLU A 704 44.06 -43.88 -4.20
CA GLU A 704 45.08 -43.07 -3.51
C GLU A 704 46.48 -43.42 -4.05
N ALA A 705 46.67 -43.22 -5.36
CA ALA A 705 47.95 -43.18 -6.04
C ALA A 705 47.76 -42.47 -7.39
N GLU A 706 48.80 -41.81 -7.89
CA GLU A 706 48.85 -41.15 -9.21
C GLU A 706 48.02 -39.85 -9.36
N ALA A 707 48.29 -38.91 -8.46
CA ALA A 707 48.58 -37.54 -8.88
C ALA A 707 50.05 -37.22 -8.55
N SER A 708 50.90 -37.24 -9.58
CA SER A 708 52.20 -36.57 -9.65
C SER A 708 52.11 -35.45 -10.67
#